data_AF-A0A2E3MND2-F1
#
_entry.id   AF-A0A2E3MND2-F1
#
_cell.length_a   1.000
_cell.length_b   1.000
_cell.length_c   1.000
_cell.angle_alpha   90.00
_cell.angle_beta   90.00
_cell.angle_gamma   90.00
#
_symmetry.space_group_name_H-M   'P 1'
#
loop_
_entity.id
_entity.type
_entity.pdbx_description
1 polymer ?
#
loop_
_entity_poly.entity_id
_entity_poly.type
_entity_poly.pdbx_seq_one_letter_code
_entity_poly.pdbx_strand_id
1 'polypeptide(L)'
;MHVIRNRRLSLAGILWAGFLATTFPFAVLARGKTWVARWDFDTAPPTTFTRQGNPQRGQPGPRPPEFPGMTANNTSVRLDGQGSYYSIPDEGVDSRFDFTNGDAISLEAWVRLAGDGSGPRYVVGKGRTNTPGFTRDNQNWALRVESVRGIARLSFLFASERGSGRDHWHRWTSRLGFQIKTGWHHIAITYRFGQPETMRGWIDGQLTPGTWDLGGATRKQPVVDDDAVWIGSSLGGNPPNSFWGWLDAIAIHRTLLTDEVVSSRFRRRGGPQVVGPLAEVMPEVGNVPPGRVVVTFAEGLPARDRWLNTGEEWPPETARWVGREFLLPRLPLRYDSWGIRTRWKAPVLLRMAADVRLAPGINGMLLRGRGLSRLWVDGVVIARTKPIVGAPPNGEEPVTPLATPPLPGLRVHGYHQQEVSGSVMIETAQPKKCRVVLELIVGGKNHWTATGEVCVAVQTPDGRSYNVLRPPQLQTSDQSELPLTDLMVGPVLDRIEASLSRYDDRTRRQAAASQDAFWRRRHQLARAVLPLDPASMQTIDEFIRAKLDRAEANVAVAPLLGDQAFLRRVYLDTVGVPPTVAEIASFFSLPEPRRRAEVIQQLLADPRGAAHAMSFWLDLLAENPTLINASLNSTGPFRWFLYDALRDNKAVDRMVTELILMRGGRHEGGSAGFSMAAENDAPYAAKAHILSSAFLGIELQCARCHDAPYHGTTQEDLYAIAAMLQRKSVTVPASSRVPASFFEDKSRESLIEVTLKPDQKIVGRWPFAEVTGVADSPKLDSLLHDPTDTRERLAALVTTAHNKRFGAVIVNRLWKQLMGVGLVEPVHDWEGAQPSHPALLAWLARQLVVHDYDLRSIRKLIISSRAYQSEAMGQNALADAERRWFQAPDPRRLTAEQIVDSMYVTTGTVMDVEELTFVHDGRRDIGNRLTLGRPSRAWMFASLNNERDRPSLSLPRAQAVTDVLEAFGWTGSRQNPVVDRDNAPNILQPGILANGTLAMTVTRAAHRSALAQLAVEAVSAEALVRLVFLRMLARQPHADELAVFSSALNAGFKDRLVPIEEIKQPPVLPPLRQVTWFNHLRPDANKIQQEVERRVRAGPPPDPRLRTAWRESYEDLVWSLLNHAEFVWMP
;
A
#
# COMPACT_ATOMS: atom_id res chain seq x y z
N MET A 1 24.96 39.08 47.60
CA MET A 1 24.19 39.51 48.78
C MET A 1 23.38 38.31 49.28
N HIS A 2 23.53 37.98 50.58
CA HIS A 2 22.76 37.06 51.46
C HIS A 2 22.49 35.62 50.95
N VAL A 3 23.14 34.53 51.38
CA VAL A 3 23.50 33.93 52.70
C VAL A 3 22.30 33.44 53.55
N ILE A 4 22.43 32.16 54.03
CA ILE A 4 21.91 31.51 55.27
C ILE A 4 20.69 30.56 55.08
N ARG A 5 20.89 29.23 55.03
CA ARG A 5 20.95 28.15 56.10
C ARG A 5 19.65 27.30 56.05
N ASN A 6 19.54 26.03 56.44
CA ASN A 6 20.12 25.19 57.50
C ASN A 6 19.87 23.69 57.12
N ARG A 7 20.85 22.76 57.15
CA ARG A 7 21.43 21.94 58.25
C ARG A 7 20.73 20.60 58.57
N ARG A 8 21.58 19.56 58.70
CA ARG A 8 21.62 18.37 59.61
C ARG A 8 21.53 17.00 58.91
N LEU A 9 22.21 15.91 59.31
CA LEU A 9 23.28 15.51 60.27
C LEU A 9 23.60 14.03 59.89
N SER A 10 24.86 13.66 59.62
CA SER A 10 25.86 12.97 60.45
C SER A 10 25.67 11.45 60.74
N LEU A 11 26.73 10.71 60.41
CA LEU A 11 27.00 9.29 60.63
C LEU A 11 27.75 9.01 61.96
N ALA A 12 27.64 7.74 62.38
CA ALA A 12 28.65 6.85 62.98
C ALA A 12 28.76 6.64 64.50
N GLY A 13 28.89 5.35 64.84
CA GLY A 13 29.38 4.71 66.08
C GLY A 13 28.60 3.42 66.38
N ILE A 14 29.13 2.28 66.84
CA ILE A 14 30.37 1.93 67.54
C ILE A 14 30.39 0.39 67.83
N LEU A 15 31.60 -0.23 67.90
CA LEU A 15 32.08 -1.48 68.59
C LEU A 15 31.45 -2.88 68.29
N TRP A 16 32.14 -4.02 68.06
CA TRP A 16 33.34 -4.77 68.53
C TRP A 16 33.09 -5.90 69.56
N ALA A 17 33.60 -7.10 69.22
CA ALA A 17 33.88 -8.33 70.01
C ALA A 17 32.69 -9.12 70.60
N GLY A 18 32.64 -10.45 70.66
CA GLY A 18 33.58 -11.55 70.36
C GLY A 18 33.26 -12.74 71.30
N PHE A 19 33.60 -13.97 70.86
CA PHE A 19 33.72 -15.24 71.61
C PHE A 19 32.57 -16.29 71.70
N LEU A 20 32.84 -17.41 70.99
CA LEU A 20 32.77 -18.84 71.34
C LEU A 20 31.62 -19.41 72.21
N ALA A 21 30.94 -20.44 71.68
CA ALA A 21 30.74 -21.74 72.36
C ALA A 21 30.03 -22.79 71.46
N THR A 22 30.78 -23.85 71.14
CA THR A 22 30.42 -25.29 71.17
C THR A 22 29.05 -25.82 70.70
N THR A 23 29.17 -26.77 69.77
CA THR A 23 28.23 -27.80 69.30
C THR A 23 27.78 -28.80 70.38
N PHE A 24 26.50 -29.19 70.38
CA PHE A 24 25.96 -30.58 70.36
C PHE A 24 24.41 -30.56 70.34
N PRO A 25 23.70 -31.65 69.96
CA PRO A 25 22.67 -31.62 68.92
C PRO A 25 21.26 -31.85 69.46
N PHE A 26 20.24 -31.32 68.79
CA PHE A 26 18.87 -31.82 68.96
C PHE A 26 18.20 -32.05 67.60
N ALA A 27 18.03 -33.35 67.33
CA ALA A 27 16.94 -34.01 66.65
C ALA A 27 16.19 -33.25 65.53
N VAL A 28 16.38 -33.79 64.33
CA VAL A 28 15.46 -33.75 63.20
C VAL A 28 14.01 -33.95 63.65
N LEU A 29 13.16 -32.98 63.34
CA LEU A 29 11.73 -33.21 63.11
C LEU A 29 11.44 -32.85 61.65
N ALA A 30 11.06 -33.88 60.90
CA ALA A 30 10.70 -33.83 59.49
C ALA A 30 9.58 -32.79 59.25
N ARG A 31 9.81 -31.82 58.36
CA ARG A 31 8.73 -31.01 57.78
C ARG A 31 8.29 -31.65 56.47
N GLY A 32 7.11 -32.27 56.50
CA GLY A 32 6.42 -32.78 55.32
C GLY A 32 6.21 -31.70 54.25
N LYS A 33 6.10 -32.14 52.99
CA LYS A 33 5.90 -31.28 51.81
C LYS A 33 4.72 -30.32 52.00
N THR A 34 4.93 -29.03 51.74
CA THR A 34 3.97 -27.93 52.01
C THR A 34 3.15 -27.50 50.78
N TRP A 35 3.24 -28.23 49.66
CA TRP A 35 2.52 -27.95 48.41
C TRP A 35 1.52 -29.04 48.07
N VAL A 36 0.37 -28.66 47.51
CA VAL A 36 -0.64 -29.59 46.99
C VAL A 36 -0.32 -30.04 45.57
N ALA A 37 0.42 -29.22 44.80
CA ALA A 37 1.03 -29.62 43.54
C ALA A 37 2.31 -28.83 43.30
N ARG A 38 3.31 -29.48 42.70
CA ARG A 38 4.56 -28.85 42.24
C ARG A 38 5.04 -29.51 40.95
N TRP A 39 5.47 -28.69 40.01
CA TRP A 39 5.97 -29.10 38.71
C TRP A 39 7.34 -28.48 38.44
N ASP A 40 8.36 -29.30 38.69
CA ASP A 40 9.73 -29.07 38.27
C ASP A 40 9.93 -29.74 36.89
N PHE A 41 10.56 -29.04 35.94
CA PHE A 41 10.64 -29.53 34.56
C PHE A 41 11.94 -30.29 34.27
N ASP A 42 12.69 -30.66 35.31
CA ASP A 42 13.91 -31.48 35.32
C ASP A 42 13.65 -33.00 35.39
N THR A 43 12.42 -33.41 35.71
CA THR A 43 11.97 -34.80 35.74
C THR A 43 10.98 -35.08 34.62
N ALA A 44 10.86 -36.35 34.19
CA ALA A 44 9.87 -36.75 33.18
C ALA A 44 8.44 -36.34 33.61
N PRO A 45 7.58 -35.86 32.69
CA PRO A 45 6.23 -35.47 33.05
C PRO A 45 5.45 -36.69 33.60
N PRO A 46 4.59 -36.51 34.61
CA PRO A 46 3.69 -37.57 35.05
C PRO A 46 2.84 -38.08 33.87
N THR A 47 2.54 -39.38 33.86
CA THR A 47 1.75 -40.03 32.80
C THR A 47 0.32 -39.47 32.66
N THR A 48 -0.14 -38.70 33.63
CA THR A 48 -1.47 -38.06 33.68
C THR A 48 -1.57 -36.71 32.96
N PHE A 49 -0.51 -36.22 32.31
CA PHE A 49 -0.51 -34.90 31.64
C PHE A 49 -0.84 -35.02 30.17
N THR A 50 -1.85 -34.28 29.72
CA THR A 50 -2.14 -34.14 28.29
C THR A 50 -1.44 -32.89 27.75
N ARG A 51 -0.65 -33.07 26.68
CA ARG A 51 0.08 -31.97 26.01
C ARG A 51 -0.69 -31.50 24.79
N GLN A 52 -0.94 -30.20 24.68
CA GLN A 52 -1.50 -29.56 23.48
C GLN A 52 -0.48 -28.62 22.84
N GLY A 53 -0.41 -28.62 21.51
CA GLY A 53 0.57 -27.82 20.76
C GLY A 53 2.00 -28.39 20.87
N ASN A 54 3.00 -27.52 20.91
CA ASN A 54 4.41 -27.93 20.93
C ASN A 54 5.24 -27.37 22.13
N PRO A 55 4.84 -27.59 23.41
CA PRO A 55 5.70 -27.28 24.57
C PRO A 55 7.09 -27.93 24.49
N GLN A 56 8.18 -27.17 24.56
CA GLN A 56 9.56 -27.69 24.44
C GLN A 56 10.20 -27.85 25.83
N ARG A 57 10.28 -29.07 26.37
CA ARG A 57 11.00 -29.37 27.64
C ARG A 57 12.52 -29.43 27.43
N GLY A 58 13.28 -29.59 28.51
CA GLY A 58 14.74 -29.72 28.48
C GLY A 58 15.48 -28.41 28.17
N GLN A 59 14.79 -27.28 28.26
CA GLN A 59 15.39 -25.97 28.04
C GLN A 59 16.13 -25.52 29.31
N PRO A 60 17.25 -24.78 29.22
CA PRO A 60 17.97 -24.33 30.42
C PRO A 60 17.07 -23.53 31.39
N GLY A 61 16.88 -24.04 32.61
CA GLY A 61 16.19 -23.36 33.71
C GLY A 61 17.08 -22.31 34.42
N PRO A 62 16.59 -21.66 35.49
CA PRO A 62 17.44 -20.87 36.38
C PRO A 62 18.50 -21.78 37.02
N ARG A 63 19.78 -21.41 36.91
CA ARG A 63 20.93 -22.23 37.34
C ARG A 63 22.15 -21.38 37.74
N PRO A 64 23.14 -21.94 38.47
CA PRO A 64 24.43 -21.27 38.76
C PRO A 64 25.21 -20.89 37.49
N PRO A 65 26.09 -19.87 37.55
CA PRO A 65 26.43 -19.04 38.72
C PRO A 65 25.41 -17.93 39.02
N GLU A 66 24.45 -17.70 38.11
CA GLU A 66 23.48 -16.60 38.22
C GLU A 66 22.49 -16.80 39.36
N PHE A 67 21.98 -18.03 39.54
CA PHE A 67 21.09 -18.42 40.63
C PHE A 67 21.75 -19.50 41.49
N PRO A 68 22.53 -19.14 42.54
CA PRO A 68 23.33 -20.09 43.31
C PRO A 68 22.51 -21.14 44.09
N GLY A 69 21.23 -20.85 44.36
CA GLY A 69 20.32 -21.76 45.06
C GLY A 69 19.70 -22.85 44.17
N MET A 70 19.99 -22.86 42.86
CA MET A 70 19.45 -23.82 41.90
C MET A 70 20.45 -24.92 41.56
N THR A 71 19.94 -26.07 41.09
CA THR A 71 20.80 -27.16 40.62
C THR A 71 21.47 -26.80 39.28
N ALA A 72 22.70 -27.28 39.05
CA ALA A 72 23.45 -26.98 37.83
C ALA A 72 22.77 -27.49 36.54
N ASN A 73 22.01 -28.58 36.67
CA ASN A 73 21.30 -29.24 35.58
C ASN A 73 19.81 -28.89 35.52
N ASN A 74 19.37 -27.82 36.20
CA ASN A 74 17.96 -27.44 36.22
C ASN A 74 17.41 -27.17 34.80
N THR A 75 16.26 -27.75 34.46
CA THR A 75 15.61 -27.56 33.16
C THR A 75 14.17 -27.07 33.29
N SER A 76 13.73 -26.35 32.26
CA SER A 76 12.45 -25.67 32.14
C SER A 76 11.66 -26.16 30.92
N VAL A 77 10.43 -25.67 30.77
CA VAL A 77 9.66 -25.78 29.53
C VAL A 77 9.54 -24.44 28.83
N ARG A 78 9.66 -24.42 27.50
CA ARG A 78 9.35 -23.29 26.64
C ARG A 78 7.98 -23.44 25.98
N LEU A 79 7.22 -22.36 25.96
CA LEU A 79 5.92 -22.22 25.31
C LEU A 79 5.98 -21.12 24.25
N ASP A 80 5.30 -21.34 23.13
CA ASP A 80 5.42 -20.55 21.89
C ASP A 80 4.46 -19.34 21.80
N GLY A 81 3.54 -19.21 22.76
CA GLY A 81 2.48 -18.19 22.72
C GLY A 81 1.40 -18.45 21.66
N GLN A 82 1.37 -19.63 21.04
CA GLN A 82 0.42 -20.02 20.00
C GLN A 82 -0.50 -21.16 20.46
N GLY A 83 -0.93 -21.13 21.72
CA GLY A 83 -1.86 -22.12 22.26
C GLY A 83 -1.21 -23.39 22.81
N SER A 84 0.11 -23.44 22.99
CA SER A 84 0.80 -24.57 23.63
C SER A 84 0.57 -24.59 25.16
N TYR A 85 0.13 -25.72 25.73
CA TYR A 85 -0.09 -25.91 27.18
C TYR A 85 0.00 -27.37 27.63
N TYR A 86 0.06 -27.58 28.96
CA TYR A 86 -0.24 -28.87 29.60
C TYR A 86 -1.59 -28.80 30.30
N SER A 87 -2.42 -29.81 30.10
CA SER A 87 -3.67 -30.02 30.82
C SER A 87 -3.50 -31.14 31.84
N ILE A 88 -3.89 -30.83 33.07
CA ILE A 88 -3.94 -31.77 34.19
C ILE A 88 -5.42 -31.98 34.52
N PRO A 89 -5.93 -33.22 34.47
CA PRO A 89 -7.31 -33.52 34.83
C PRO A 89 -7.56 -33.18 36.30
N ASP A 90 -8.77 -32.70 36.58
CA ASP A 90 -9.23 -32.52 37.95
C ASP A 90 -9.63 -33.87 38.58
N GLU A 91 -9.55 -33.97 39.91
CA GLU A 91 -9.83 -35.21 40.65
C GLU A 91 -11.34 -35.41 40.92
N GLY A 92 -12.18 -34.42 40.58
CA GLY A 92 -13.62 -34.43 40.78
C GLY A 92 -14.01 -33.76 42.10
N VAL A 93 -15.15 -34.17 42.66
CA VAL A 93 -15.68 -33.63 43.92
C VAL A 93 -14.62 -33.64 45.03
N ASP A 94 -14.46 -32.50 45.70
CA ASP A 94 -13.45 -32.25 46.75
C ASP A 94 -12.00 -32.38 46.24
N SER A 95 -11.78 -32.02 44.97
CA SER A 95 -10.46 -32.01 44.36
C SER A 95 -9.48 -31.20 45.21
N ARG A 96 -8.22 -31.65 45.25
CA ARG A 96 -7.16 -30.87 45.91
C ARG A 96 -7.01 -29.46 45.35
N PHE A 97 -7.57 -29.17 44.17
CA PHE A 97 -7.60 -27.88 43.50
C PHE A 97 -8.88 -27.05 43.74
N ASP A 98 -9.81 -27.54 44.54
CA ASP A 98 -11.05 -26.85 44.92
C ASP A 98 -10.83 -25.94 46.12
N PHE A 99 -10.91 -24.63 45.88
CA PHE A 99 -10.75 -23.63 46.94
C PHE A 99 -12.07 -22.93 47.17
N THR A 100 -12.51 -22.89 48.43
CA THR A 100 -13.74 -22.24 48.87
C THR A 100 -13.41 -21.09 49.81
N ASN A 101 -14.43 -20.34 50.26
CA ASN A 101 -14.21 -19.26 51.22
C ASN A 101 -13.55 -19.77 52.50
N GLY A 102 -12.51 -19.06 52.95
CA GLY A 102 -11.68 -19.48 54.09
C GLY A 102 -10.43 -20.25 53.69
N ASP A 103 -10.39 -20.88 52.51
CA ASP A 103 -9.19 -21.56 52.02
C ASP A 103 -8.10 -20.56 51.63
N ALA A 104 -6.86 -20.86 52.03
CA ALA A 104 -5.68 -20.15 51.57
C ALA A 104 -5.17 -20.78 50.28
N ILE A 105 -4.80 -19.96 49.31
CA ILE A 105 -4.08 -20.36 48.10
C ILE A 105 -2.80 -19.56 48.00
N SER A 106 -1.68 -20.22 47.74
CA SER A 106 -0.49 -19.55 47.21
C SER A 106 -0.03 -20.20 45.91
N LEU A 107 0.29 -19.36 44.93
CA LEU A 107 0.77 -19.78 43.61
C LEU A 107 2.14 -19.17 43.38
N GLU A 108 3.12 -19.96 42.97
CA GLU A 108 4.44 -19.46 42.59
C GLU A 108 4.99 -20.16 41.35
N ALA A 109 5.90 -19.47 40.66
CA ALA A 109 6.58 -20.01 39.49
C ALA A 109 7.88 -19.24 39.20
N TRP A 110 8.81 -19.91 38.55
CA TRP A 110 9.88 -19.26 37.82
C TRP A 110 9.44 -18.98 36.39
N VAL A 111 9.63 -17.74 35.94
CA VAL A 111 9.18 -17.26 34.63
C VAL A 111 10.29 -16.54 33.89
N ARG A 112 10.40 -16.76 32.58
CA ARG A 112 11.24 -15.97 31.67
C ARG A 112 10.43 -15.67 30.41
N LEU A 113 10.20 -14.40 30.11
CA LEU A 113 9.29 -14.00 29.02
C LEU A 113 10.08 -13.73 27.74
N ALA A 114 9.62 -14.25 26.60
CA ALA A 114 10.29 -14.09 25.30
C ALA A 114 10.04 -12.70 24.65
N GLY A 115 8.94 -12.06 24.99
CA GLY A 115 8.58 -10.73 24.50
C GLY A 115 7.31 -10.19 25.16
N ASP A 116 6.81 -9.07 24.64
CA ASP A 116 5.52 -8.50 25.03
C ASP A 116 4.38 -9.33 24.42
N GLY A 117 3.40 -9.67 25.25
CA GLY A 117 2.15 -10.29 24.81
C GLY A 117 1.10 -9.23 24.46
N SER A 118 0.14 -9.58 23.60
CA SER A 118 -1.03 -8.72 23.31
C SER A 118 -2.14 -8.83 24.37
N GLY A 119 -2.02 -9.76 25.33
CA GLY A 119 -2.97 -9.99 26.42
C GLY A 119 -2.30 -10.60 27.66
N PRO A 120 -3.10 -10.89 28.71
CA PRO A 120 -2.61 -11.49 29.95
C PRO A 120 -2.25 -12.96 29.75
N ARG A 121 -1.01 -13.33 30.07
CA ARG A 121 -0.46 -14.66 29.80
C ARG A 121 -0.63 -15.58 31.01
N TYR A 122 -1.26 -16.73 30.81
CA TYR A 122 -1.50 -17.69 31.88
C TYR A 122 -0.23 -18.47 32.22
N VAL A 123 0.18 -18.43 33.48
CA VAL A 123 1.26 -19.29 34.01
C VAL A 123 0.64 -20.63 34.40
N VAL A 124 -0.36 -20.58 35.28
CA VAL A 124 -1.17 -21.74 35.69
C VAL A 124 -2.55 -21.26 36.13
N GLY A 125 -3.59 -22.03 35.83
CA GLY A 125 -4.95 -21.74 36.31
C GLY A 125 -5.91 -22.91 36.15
N LYS A 126 -7.00 -22.87 36.90
CA LYS A 126 -8.13 -23.82 36.84
C LYS A 126 -9.38 -23.12 36.33
N GLY A 127 -10.08 -23.76 35.41
CA GLY A 127 -11.26 -23.20 34.76
C GLY A 127 -10.94 -22.34 33.54
N ARG A 128 -11.99 -21.99 32.80
CA ARG A 128 -11.99 -21.18 31.58
C ARG A 128 -11.29 -21.86 30.40
N THR A 129 -11.35 -23.19 30.34
CA THR A 129 -10.70 -23.98 29.29
C THR A 129 -11.45 -23.97 27.95
N ASN A 130 -12.73 -23.59 27.96
CA ASN A 130 -13.72 -23.77 26.87
C ASN A 130 -14.00 -25.25 26.54
N THR A 131 -13.71 -26.16 27.47
CA THR A 131 -14.09 -27.58 27.34
C THR A 131 -15.61 -27.72 27.38
N PRO A 132 -16.23 -28.52 26.49
CA PRO A 132 -17.66 -28.79 26.56
C PRO A 132 -18.07 -29.33 27.94
N GLY A 133 -19.17 -28.81 28.49
CA GLY A 133 -19.65 -29.17 29.84
C GLY A 133 -19.41 -28.11 30.91
N PHE A 134 -18.47 -27.18 30.68
CA PHE A 134 -18.19 -26.08 31.60
C PHE A 134 -18.63 -24.72 31.04
N THR A 135 -18.99 -23.78 31.91
CA THR A 135 -19.36 -22.43 31.46
C THR A 135 -18.12 -21.65 31.02
N ARG A 136 -18.24 -20.76 30.02
CA ARG A 136 -17.09 -19.98 29.52
C ARG A 136 -16.52 -18.96 30.51
N ASP A 137 -17.25 -18.71 31.60
CA ASP A 137 -16.93 -17.71 32.63
C ASP A 137 -16.60 -18.36 33.99
N ASN A 138 -16.19 -19.63 34.01
CA ASN A 138 -15.92 -20.44 35.21
C ASN A 138 -14.48 -20.33 35.77
N GLN A 139 -13.81 -19.17 35.70
CA GLN A 139 -12.42 -19.11 36.20
C GLN A 139 -12.37 -19.36 37.72
N ASN A 140 -11.90 -20.53 38.14
CA ASN A 140 -11.78 -20.88 39.56
C ASN A 140 -10.66 -20.05 40.21
N TRP A 141 -9.47 -20.07 39.60
CA TRP A 141 -8.31 -19.26 39.99
C TRP A 141 -7.23 -19.31 38.89
N ALA A 142 -6.41 -18.27 38.78
CA ALA A 142 -5.29 -18.23 37.83
C ALA A 142 -4.17 -17.28 38.26
N LEU A 143 -2.93 -17.75 38.14
CA LEU A 143 -1.71 -16.95 38.14
C LEU A 143 -1.35 -16.56 36.71
N ARG A 144 -1.20 -15.25 36.47
CA ARG A 144 -0.98 -14.69 35.15
C ARG A 144 0.07 -13.58 35.19
N VAL A 145 0.58 -13.23 34.02
CA VAL A 145 1.47 -12.09 33.83
C VAL A 145 0.92 -11.17 32.74
N GLU A 146 0.77 -9.89 33.05
CA GLU A 146 0.30 -8.85 32.14
C GLU A 146 1.45 -7.91 31.78
N SER A 147 1.73 -7.72 30.49
CA SER A 147 2.86 -6.90 30.04
C SER A 147 2.39 -5.54 29.50
N VAL A 148 2.95 -4.46 30.02
CA VAL A 148 2.69 -3.09 29.58
C VAL A 148 4.02 -2.40 29.33
N ARG A 149 4.28 -2.01 28.07
CA ARG A 149 5.50 -1.29 27.65
C ARG A 149 6.79 -2.00 28.10
N GLY A 150 6.89 -3.31 27.88
CA GLY A 150 8.05 -4.10 28.27
C GLY A 150 8.15 -4.41 29.77
N ILE A 151 7.16 -4.04 30.59
CA ILE A 151 7.12 -4.36 32.03
C ILE A 151 6.05 -5.42 32.26
N ALA A 152 6.45 -6.57 32.79
CA ALA A 152 5.61 -7.68 33.19
C ALA A 152 5.15 -7.53 34.64
N ARG A 153 3.84 -7.43 34.83
CA ARG A 153 3.15 -7.34 36.13
C ARG A 153 2.48 -8.65 36.47
N LEU A 154 2.50 -8.96 37.75
CA LEU A 154 1.82 -10.11 38.32
C LEU A 154 0.31 -9.88 38.32
N SER A 155 -0.48 -10.88 37.93
CA SER A 155 -1.93 -10.82 37.98
C SER A 155 -2.53 -12.10 38.55
N PHE A 156 -3.46 -11.95 39.48
CA PHE A 156 -4.28 -13.03 40.03
C PHE A 156 -5.72 -12.81 39.60
N LEU A 157 -6.39 -13.85 39.09
CA LEU A 157 -7.78 -13.77 38.61
C LEU A 157 -8.60 -14.95 39.10
N PHE A 158 -9.80 -14.69 39.58
CA PHE A 158 -10.87 -15.67 39.73
C PHE A 158 -12.23 -15.04 39.43
N ALA A 159 -13.26 -15.87 39.34
CA ALA A 159 -14.65 -15.48 39.21
C ALA A 159 -15.44 -15.98 40.44
N SER A 160 -16.44 -15.23 40.89
CA SER A 160 -17.51 -15.72 41.77
C SER A 160 -18.71 -16.17 40.93
N GLU A 161 -19.72 -16.75 41.58
CA GLU A 161 -21.00 -17.05 40.92
C GLU A 161 -21.62 -15.78 40.28
N ARG A 162 -22.26 -15.96 39.12
CA ARG A 162 -22.70 -14.87 38.25
C ARG A 162 -24.04 -14.28 38.72
N GLY A 163 -24.05 -12.99 39.06
CA GLY A 163 -25.26 -12.18 39.25
C GLY A 163 -25.64 -11.36 38.00
N SER A 164 -26.54 -10.38 38.14
CA SER A 164 -27.08 -9.54 37.04
C SER A 164 -26.13 -8.44 36.50
N GLY A 165 -24.80 -8.61 36.62
CA GLY A 165 -23.80 -7.62 36.20
C GLY A 165 -22.41 -8.21 35.91
N ARG A 166 -21.42 -7.35 35.60
CA ARG A 166 -20.01 -7.77 35.38
C ARG A 166 -19.22 -7.99 36.69
N ASP A 167 -19.87 -7.84 37.84
CA ASP A 167 -19.29 -7.80 39.18
C ASP A 167 -18.88 -9.17 39.76
N HIS A 168 -18.76 -10.19 38.91
CA HIS A 168 -18.35 -11.54 39.29
C HIS A 168 -16.87 -11.82 39.02
N TRP A 169 -16.18 -10.99 38.23
CA TRP A 169 -14.75 -11.15 37.98
C TRP A 169 -13.92 -10.42 39.03
N HIS A 170 -12.90 -11.06 39.58
CA HIS A 170 -12.03 -10.47 40.59
C HIS A 170 -10.58 -10.60 40.16
N ARG A 171 -10.00 -9.48 39.70
CA ARG A 171 -8.59 -9.40 39.29
C ARG A 171 -7.80 -8.51 40.21
N TRP A 172 -6.69 -9.03 40.73
CA TRP A 172 -5.65 -8.23 41.35
C TRP A 172 -4.43 -8.15 40.43
N THR A 173 -3.88 -6.96 40.26
CA THR A 173 -2.67 -6.74 39.44
C THR A 173 -1.64 -5.95 40.24
N SER A 174 -0.37 -6.36 40.18
CA SER A 174 0.72 -5.65 40.85
C SER A 174 0.97 -4.28 40.20
N ARG A 175 1.32 -3.28 41.02
CA ARG A 175 1.70 -1.94 40.53
C ARG A 175 3.11 -1.95 39.95
N LEU A 176 4.01 -2.69 40.58
CA LEU A 176 5.37 -2.92 40.12
C LEU A 176 5.43 -4.19 39.26
N GLY A 177 6.48 -4.30 38.46
CA GLY A 177 6.72 -5.43 37.57
C GLY A 177 8.21 -5.59 37.32
N PHE A 178 8.57 -6.63 36.60
CA PHE A 178 9.93 -6.85 36.11
C PHE A 178 9.99 -6.59 34.61
N GLN A 179 11.18 -6.27 34.10
CA GLN A 179 11.33 -6.01 32.68
C GLN A 179 11.34 -7.33 31.90
N ILE A 180 10.68 -7.37 30.74
CA ILE A 180 10.79 -8.56 29.88
C ILE A 180 12.23 -8.68 29.37
N LYS A 181 12.66 -9.92 29.07
CA LYS A 181 14.02 -10.24 28.58
C LYS A 181 15.18 -9.97 29.57
N THR A 182 14.91 -9.73 30.86
CA THR A 182 15.96 -9.65 31.91
C THR A 182 16.29 -10.99 32.59
N GLY A 183 16.06 -12.09 31.87
CA GLY A 183 16.32 -13.44 32.35
C GLY A 183 15.16 -14.03 33.15
N TRP A 184 15.52 -14.89 34.11
CA TRP A 184 14.58 -15.61 34.97
C TRP A 184 14.14 -14.75 36.16
N HIS A 185 12.85 -14.76 36.44
CA HIS A 185 12.22 -14.08 37.56
C HIS A 185 11.42 -15.08 38.39
N HIS A 186 11.37 -14.86 39.70
CA HIS A 186 10.52 -15.63 40.60
C HIS A 186 9.27 -14.82 40.93
N ILE A 187 8.08 -15.37 40.67
CA ILE A 187 6.81 -14.71 40.98
C ILE A 187 6.00 -15.55 41.94
N ALA A 188 5.32 -14.90 42.88
CA ALA A 188 4.42 -15.58 43.82
C ALA A 188 3.23 -14.69 44.22
N ILE A 189 2.07 -15.29 44.48
CA ILE A 189 0.93 -14.64 45.14
C ILE A 189 0.44 -15.49 46.30
N THR A 190 -0.21 -14.85 47.26
CA THR A 190 -1.01 -15.53 48.29
C THR A 190 -2.34 -14.81 48.48
N TYR A 191 -3.38 -15.60 48.75
CA TYR A 191 -4.73 -15.10 48.98
C TYR A 191 -5.53 -16.08 49.85
N ARG A 192 -6.38 -15.57 50.74
CA ARG A 192 -7.44 -16.35 51.38
C ARG A 192 -8.78 -15.93 50.81
N PHE A 193 -9.50 -16.87 50.21
CA PHE A 193 -10.80 -16.60 49.61
C PHE A 193 -11.77 -16.09 50.67
N GLY A 194 -12.53 -15.04 50.32
CA GLY A 194 -13.42 -14.35 51.25
C GLY A 194 -12.76 -13.25 52.10
N GLN A 195 -11.42 -13.14 52.08
CA GLN A 195 -10.64 -12.17 52.88
C GLN A 195 -9.72 -11.33 51.98
N PRO A 196 -10.25 -10.33 51.26
CA PRO A 196 -9.52 -9.50 50.28
C PRO A 196 -8.23 -8.87 50.82
N GLU A 197 -8.20 -8.55 52.11
CA GLU A 197 -7.07 -7.98 52.85
C GLU A 197 -5.81 -8.88 52.90
N THR A 198 -5.99 -10.19 52.71
CA THR A 198 -4.89 -11.18 52.75
C THR A 198 -4.06 -11.22 51.47
N MET A 199 -4.52 -10.58 50.39
CA MET A 199 -3.84 -10.59 49.10
C MET A 199 -2.43 -9.99 49.22
N ARG A 200 -1.41 -10.78 48.86
CA ARG A 200 -0.03 -10.31 48.69
C ARG A 200 0.55 -10.90 47.42
N GLY A 201 1.51 -10.18 46.83
CA GLY A 201 2.25 -10.64 45.66
C GLY A 201 3.73 -10.30 45.81
N TRP A 202 4.59 -11.14 45.25
CA TRP A 202 6.03 -10.98 45.26
C TRP A 202 6.61 -11.15 43.86
N ILE A 203 7.64 -10.36 43.58
CA ILE A 203 8.47 -10.47 42.39
C ILE A 203 9.91 -10.49 42.87
N ASP A 204 10.67 -11.51 42.46
CA ASP A 204 12.08 -11.70 42.80
C ASP A 204 12.34 -11.66 44.32
N GLY A 205 11.41 -12.25 45.08
CA GLY A 205 11.47 -12.31 46.54
C GLY A 205 11.08 -11.00 47.25
N GLN A 206 10.72 -9.94 46.52
CA GLN A 206 10.32 -8.66 47.08
C GLN A 206 8.80 -8.48 47.04
N LEU A 207 8.21 -8.03 48.15
CA LEU A 207 6.80 -7.74 48.24
C LEU A 207 6.43 -6.59 47.30
N THR A 208 5.42 -6.78 46.45
CA THR A 208 4.92 -5.75 45.53
C THR A 208 3.49 -5.32 45.90
N PRO A 209 3.20 -4.01 45.95
CA PRO A 209 1.82 -3.54 46.07
C PRO A 209 1.02 -3.84 44.79
N GLY A 210 -0.30 -3.85 44.89
CA GLY A 210 -1.20 -4.04 43.74
C GLY A 210 -2.60 -3.49 44.00
N THR A 211 -3.47 -3.65 43.02
CA THR A 211 -4.85 -3.13 43.04
C THR A 211 -5.82 -4.15 42.46
N TRP A 212 -7.02 -4.19 43.03
CA TRP A 212 -8.15 -4.90 42.43
C TRP A 212 -8.73 -4.04 41.29
N ASP A 213 -8.36 -4.36 40.05
CA ASP A 213 -8.60 -3.53 38.86
C ASP A 213 -9.66 -4.10 37.90
N LEU A 214 -10.28 -5.23 38.27
CA LEU A 214 -11.47 -5.79 37.60
C LEU A 214 -12.40 -6.38 38.66
N GLY A 215 -13.66 -5.91 38.67
CA GLY A 215 -14.76 -6.27 39.61
C GLY A 215 -14.46 -6.13 41.11
N GLY A 216 -13.31 -5.58 41.48
CA GLY A 216 -12.98 -5.18 42.84
C GLY A 216 -12.63 -6.34 43.77
N ALA A 217 -12.25 -5.97 45.00
CA ALA A 217 -12.00 -6.91 46.08
C ALA A 217 -13.34 -7.54 46.53
N THR A 218 -13.34 -8.81 46.89
CA THR A 218 -14.59 -9.54 47.18
C THR A 218 -14.49 -10.40 48.44
N ARG A 219 -15.64 -10.62 49.07
CA ARG A 219 -15.84 -11.62 50.12
C ARG A 219 -16.64 -12.84 49.63
N LYS A 220 -17.00 -12.87 48.34
CA LYS A 220 -17.73 -13.97 47.71
C LYS A 220 -16.81 -15.15 47.45
N GLN A 221 -17.40 -16.35 47.47
CA GLN A 221 -16.73 -17.59 47.12
C GLN A 221 -16.33 -17.59 45.63
N PRO A 222 -15.18 -18.17 45.26
CA PRO A 222 -14.85 -18.42 43.87
C PRO A 222 -15.78 -19.48 43.27
N VAL A 223 -15.88 -19.53 41.94
CA VAL A 223 -16.44 -20.67 41.22
C VAL A 223 -15.60 -21.90 41.52
N VAL A 224 -16.26 -23.02 41.81
CA VAL A 224 -15.65 -24.34 42.03
C VAL A 224 -16.38 -25.33 41.13
N ASP A 225 -15.66 -25.96 40.21
CA ASP A 225 -16.16 -26.99 39.30
C ASP A 225 -15.02 -27.93 38.86
N ASP A 226 -15.32 -29.05 38.20
CA ASP A 226 -14.31 -30.07 37.87
C ASP A 226 -13.51 -29.77 36.57
N ASP A 227 -13.39 -28.49 36.18
CA ASP A 227 -12.63 -28.10 34.98
C ASP A 227 -11.12 -28.27 35.21
N ALA A 228 -10.38 -28.57 34.15
CA ALA A 228 -8.97 -28.95 34.23
C ALA A 228 -8.05 -27.80 34.68
N VAL A 229 -6.91 -28.15 35.28
CA VAL A 229 -5.80 -27.21 35.53
C VAL A 229 -4.93 -27.14 34.28
N TRP A 230 -4.70 -25.95 33.76
CA TRP A 230 -3.82 -25.72 32.61
C TRP A 230 -2.56 -24.94 33.02
N ILE A 231 -1.41 -25.42 32.55
CA ILE A 231 -0.12 -24.70 32.62
C ILE A 231 0.15 -24.09 31.26
N GLY A 232 0.26 -22.76 31.20
CA GLY A 232 0.71 -22.04 30.02
C GLY A 232 -0.38 -21.50 29.08
N SER A 233 -1.66 -21.77 29.32
CA SER A 233 -2.75 -21.21 28.51
C SER A 233 -4.11 -21.27 29.22
N SER A 234 -5.14 -20.76 28.56
CA SER A 234 -6.56 -20.82 28.92
C SER A 234 -7.40 -20.47 27.67
N LEU A 235 -8.72 -20.32 27.78
CA LEU A 235 -9.61 -19.82 26.72
C LEU A 235 -9.52 -20.60 25.40
N GLY A 236 -9.44 -21.93 25.47
CA GLY A 236 -9.31 -22.80 24.29
C GLY A 236 -7.97 -22.68 23.56
N GLY A 237 -6.92 -22.21 24.23
CA GLY A 237 -5.59 -22.09 23.64
C GLY A 237 -5.39 -20.84 22.80
N ASN A 238 -6.14 -19.77 23.06
CA ASN A 238 -6.04 -18.57 22.22
C ASN A 238 -4.64 -17.91 22.36
N PRO A 239 -4.04 -17.42 21.25
CA PRO A 239 -2.68 -16.87 21.31
C PRO A 239 -2.49 -15.69 22.29
N PRO A 240 -3.42 -14.72 22.43
CA PRO A 240 -3.22 -13.58 23.33
C PRO A 240 -3.13 -13.92 24.82
N ASN A 241 -3.67 -15.07 25.26
CA ASN A 241 -3.63 -15.52 26.67
C ASN A 241 -2.68 -16.71 26.90
N SER A 242 -2.03 -17.18 25.84
CA SER A 242 -1.04 -18.25 25.92
C SER A 242 0.32 -17.70 26.36
N PHE A 243 1.01 -18.44 27.21
CA PHE A 243 2.32 -18.07 27.72
C PHE A 243 3.36 -18.13 26.60
N TRP A 244 4.15 -17.07 26.48
CA TRP A 244 5.22 -16.97 25.50
C TRP A 244 6.54 -16.73 26.22
N GLY A 245 7.30 -17.81 26.43
CA GLY A 245 8.47 -17.80 27.27
C GLY A 245 8.80 -19.17 27.85
N TRP A 246 9.53 -19.17 28.96
CA TRP A 246 9.92 -20.34 29.71
C TRP A 246 9.29 -20.33 31.11
N LEU A 247 8.87 -21.50 31.57
CA LEU A 247 8.30 -21.75 32.89
C LEU A 247 9.08 -22.84 33.60
N ASP A 248 9.23 -22.69 34.91
CA ASP A 248 9.81 -23.72 35.77
C ASP A 248 9.28 -23.64 37.20
N ALA A 249 9.44 -24.72 37.97
CA ALA A 249 9.17 -24.80 39.40
C ALA A 249 7.82 -24.19 39.82
N ILE A 250 6.75 -24.56 39.10
CA ILE A 250 5.39 -24.07 39.35
C ILE A 250 4.83 -24.79 40.58
N ALA A 251 4.36 -24.08 41.60
CA ALA A 251 3.81 -24.69 42.80
C ALA A 251 2.49 -24.06 43.26
N ILE A 252 1.62 -24.90 43.82
CA ILE A 252 0.33 -24.55 44.40
C ILE A 252 0.33 -25.00 45.86
N HIS A 253 -0.04 -24.10 46.77
CA HIS A 253 -0.10 -24.34 48.21
C HIS A 253 -1.49 -24.04 48.77
N ARG A 254 -1.91 -24.76 49.82
CA ARG A 254 -3.10 -24.48 50.62
C ARG A 254 -2.83 -23.63 51.87
N THR A 255 -1.67 -22.98 51.93
CA THR A 255 -1.21 -22.16 53.07
C THR A 255 -0.76 -20.80 52.58
N LEU A 256 -0.91 -19.75 53.40
CA LEU A 256 -0.37 -18.43 53.06
C LEU A 256 1.16 -18.44 53.19
N LEU A 257 1.88 -18.19 52.09
CA LEU A 257 3.33 -17.98 52.14
C LEU A 257 3.68 -16.66 52.86
N THR A 258 4.76 -16.65 53.63
CA THR A 258 5.28 -15.44 54.31
C THR A 258 6.38 -14.77 53.49
N ASP A 259 6.65 -13.49 53.79
CA ASP A 259 7.71 -12.72 53.15
C ASP A 259 9.07 -13.45 53.24
N GLU A 260 9.42 -14.00 54.40
CA GLU A 260 10.68 -14.69 54.62
C GLU A 260 10.82 -15.94 53.74
N VAL A 261 9.74 -16.70 53.57
CA VAL A 261 9.72 -17.90 52.73
C VAL A 261 9.96 -17.50 51.27
N VAL A 262 9.23 -16.51 50.76
CA VAL A 262 9.34 -16.13 49.34
C VAL A 262 10.66 -15.42 49.05
N SER A 263 11.15 -14.56 49.95
CA SER A 263 12.46 -13.92 49.81
C SER A 263 13.61 -14.93 49.82
N SER A 264 13.51 -16.01 50.60
CA SER A 264 14.55 -17.04 50.63
C SER A 264 14.70 -17.81 49.31
N ARG A 265 13.63 -17.85 48.48
CA ARG A 265 13.56 -18.60 47.21
C ARG A 265 14.25 -17.89 46.05
N PHE A 266 14.54 -16.59 46.13
CA PHE A 266 15.21 -15.83 45.07
C PHE A 266 16.55 -15.27 45.54
N ARG A 267 17.65 -15.77 44.96
CA ARG A 267 19.00 -15.21 45.12
C ARG A 267 19.68 -15.15 43.77
N ARG A 268 19.93 -13.93 43.28
CA ARG A 268 20.63 -13.68 42.01
C ARG A 268 21.99 -13.06 42.25
N ARG A 269 23.04 -13.65 41.70
CA ARG A 269 24.39 -13.08 41.72
C ARG A 269 24.45 -11.89 40.77
N GLY A 270 24.90 -10.73 41.25
CA GLY A 270 25.02 -9.50 40.46
C GLY A 270 23.82 -8.54 40.54
N GLY A 271 22.77 -8.89 41.30
CA GLY A 271 21.60 -8.02 41.48
C GLY A 271 20.62 -8.02 40.31
N PRO A 272 19.62 -7.11 40.29
CA PRO A 272 18.64 -7.01 39.20
C PRO A 272 19.31 -6.61 37.87
N GLN A 273 18.93 -7.27 36.77
CA GLN A 273 19.31 -6.80 35.43
C GLN A 273 18.52 -5.54 35.07
N VAL A 274 19.23 -4.50 34.63
CA VAL A 274 18.65 -3.24 34.13
C VAL A 274 18.79 -3.20 32.61
N VAL A 275 17.69 -3.08 31.88
CA VAL A 275 17.74 -2.86 30.42
C VAL A 275 17.78 -1.37 30.18
N GLY A 276 18.94 -0.89 29.73
CA GLY A 276 19.14 0.49 29.29
C GLY A 276 19.37 0.62 27.79
N PRO A 277 19.44 1.84 27.24
CA PRO A 277 19.84 2.10 25.87
C PRO A 277 21.20 1.45 25.55
N LEU A 278 21.33 0.88 24.36
CA LEU A 278 22.60 0.36 23.87
C LEU A 278 23.60 1.53 23.70
N ALA A 279 24.89 1.27 23.95
CA ALA A 279 25.93 2.24 23.71
C ALA A 279 25.90 2.74 22.26
N GLU A 280 26.04 4.04 22.08
CA GLU A 280 26.00 4.62 20.75
C GLU A 280 27.34 4.44 20.05
N VAL A 281 27.36 3.54 19.08
CA VAL A 281 28.51 3.28 18.22
C VAL A 281 28.08 3.55 16.78
N MET A 282 28.91 4.26 16.03
CA MET A 282 28.66 4.50 14.61
C MET A 282 28.54 3.15 13.88
N PRO A 283 27.46 2.92 13.12
CA PRO A 283 27.23 1.62 12.51
C PRO A 283 28.21 1.37 11.36
N GLU A 284 28.62 0.11 11.20
CA GLU A 284 29.30 -0.33 10.00
C GLU A 284 28.29 -0.55 8.87
N VAL A 285 28.53 0.10 7.73
CA VAL A 285 27.67 0.01 6.53
C VAL A 285 28.45 -0.61 5.38
N GLY A 286 28.77 -1.90 5.49
CA GLY A 286 29.38 -2.73 4.44
C GLY A 286 30.43 -2.04 3.54
N ASN A 287 30.51 -2.48 2.28
CA ASN A 287 31.33 -1.79 1.28
C ASN A 287 30.63 -0.52 0.79
N VAL A 288 31.36 0.60 0.81
CA VAL A 288 30.94 1.93 0.32
C VAL A 288 31.81 2.30 -0.89
N PRO A 289 31.30 2.19 -2.13
CA PRO A 289 32.09 2.49 -3.32
C PRO A 289 32.51 3.97 -3.37
N PRO A 290 33.70 4.30 -3.91
CA PRO A 290 34.11 5.69 -4.15
C PRO A 290 33.09 6.46 -5.01
N GLY A 291 32.83 7.72 -4.66
CA GLY A 291 31.91 8.59 -5.42
C GLY A 291 30.43 8.17 -5.35
N ARG A 292 30.05 7.31 -4.40
CA ARG A 292 28.67 6.83 -4.21
C ARG A 292 28.20 7.00 -2.77
N VAL A 293 26.88 7.13 -2.62
CA VAL A 293 26.19 7.05 -1.33
C VAL A 293 25.44 5.72 -1.29
N VAL A 294 25.80 4.86 -0.34
CA VAL A 294 25.10 3.60 -0.12
C VAL A 294 23.92 3.85 0.81
N VAL A 295 22.75 3.36 0.44
CA VAL A 295 21.53 3.42 1.25
C VAL A 295 21.05 2.01 1.54
N THR A 296 21.00 1.63 2.82
CA THR A 296 20.52 0.32 3.28
C THR A 296 19.21 0.46 4.04
N PHE A 297 18.33 -0.51 3.88
CA PHE A 297 17.03 -0.57 4.55
C PHE A 297 16.90 -1.88 5.31
N ALA A 298 16.50 -1.85 6.57
CA ALA A 298 16.29 -3.03 7.40
C ALA A 298 14.92 -2.97 8.09
N GLU A 299 14.14 -4.03 7.92
CA GLU A 299 12.78 -4.17 8.44
C GLU A 299 12.74 -4.73 9.88
N GLY A 300 11.71 -4.37 10.65
CA GLY A 300 11.40 -5.03 11.91
C GLY A 300 12.18 -4.51 13.11
N LEU A 301 12.52 -3.22 13.13
CA LEU A 301 13.15 -2.60 14.31
C LEU A 301 12.19 -2.66 15.53
N PRO A 302 12.63 -2.97 16.75
CA PRO A 302 11.75 -3.16 17.90
C PRO A 302 10.92 -1.92 18.31
N ALA A 303 11.43 -0.72 18.04
CA ALA A 303 10.81 0.54 18.44
C ALA A 303 10.98 1.61 17.35
N ARG A 304 10.02 2.54 17.28
CA ARG A 304 10.03 3.65 16.31
C ARG A 304 10.58 4.96 16.88
N ASP A 305 10.53 5.08 18.19
CA ASP A 305 10.71 6.31 18.95
C ASP A 305 11.99 6.31 19.81
N ARG A 306 12.75 5.22 19.76
CA ARG A 306 14.04 5.06 20.42
C ARG A 306 14.97 4.15 19.61
N TRP A 307 16.26 4.25 19.91
CA TRP A 307 17.26 3.26 19.49
C TRP A 307 17.16 1.98 20.32
N LEU A 308 17.96 0.96 19.97
CA LEU A 308 17.95 -0.34 20.65
C LEU A 308 18.32 -0.23 22.13
N ASN A 309 17.72 -1.09 22.93
CA ASN A 309 18.11 -1.33 24.31
C ASN A 309 18.99 -2.59 24.42
N THR A 310 19.61 -2.76 25.59
CA THR A 310 20.40 -3.95 25.93
C THR A 310 19.57 -5.23 25.75
N GLY A 311 20.08 -6.20 25.00
CA GLY A 311 19.39 -7.46 24.68
C GLY A 311 18.46 -7.40 23.46
N GLU A 312 18.39 -6.27 22.76
CA GLU A 312 17.78 -6.17 21.42
C GLU A 312 18.85 -6.22 20.32
N GLU A 313 18.50 -6.80 19.18
CA GLU A 313 19.41 -6.95 18.03
C GLU A 313 19.02 -6.03 16.88
N TRP A 314 20.02 -5.65 16.09
CA TRP A 314 19.79 -4.90 14.84
C TRP A 314 19.15 -5.81 13.79
N PRO A 315 18.10 -5.36 13.08
CA PRO A 315 17.52 -6.15 12.02
C PRO A 315 18.49 -6.33 10.84
N PRO A 316 18.43 -7.47 10.13
CA PRO A 316 19.26 -7.70 8.95
C PRO A 316 18.87 -6.78 7.80
N GLU A 317 19.82 -6.49 6.92
CA GLU A 317 19.61 -5.72 5.69
C GLU A 317 18.55 -6.41 4.81
N THR A 318 17.50 -5.66 4.46
CA THR A 318 16.39 -6.12 3.61
C THR A 318 16.55 -5.65 2.17
N ALA A 319 17.10 -4.45 1.96
CA ALA A 319 17.33 -3.89 0.64
C ALA A 319 18.50 -2.90 0.64
N ARG A 320 19.07 -2.69 -0.55
CA ARG A 320 20.19 -1.78 -0.77
C ARG A 320 20.02 -1.03 -2.07
N TRP A 321 20.19 0.29 -2.01
CA TRP A 321 20.24 1.18 -3.17
C TRP A 321 21.51 2.02 -3.12
N VAL A 322 22.01 2.42 -4.30
CA VAL A 322 23.24 3.20 -4.42
C VAL A 322 22.94 4.48 -5.20
N GLY A 323 23.12 5.62 -4.53
CA GLY A 323 22.94 6.96 -5.05
C GLY A 323 24.25 7.72 -5.23
N ARG A 324 24.14 9.02 -5.54
CA ARG A 324 25.29 9.94 -5.66
C ARG A 324 25.29 11.04 -4.62
N GLU A 325 24.15 11.32 -3.99
CA GLU A 325 23.97 12.39 -3.02
C GLU A 325 23.39 11.84 -1.72
N PHE A 326 23.63 12.54 -0.60
CA PHE A 326 22.82 12.37 0.61
C PHE A 326 21.45 13.04 0.43
N LEU A 327 20.68 12.53 -0.53
CA LEU A 327 19.34 12.99 -0.87
C LEU A 327 18.47 11.78 -1.22
N LEU A 328 17.28 11.68 -0.63
CA LEU A 328 16.34 10.60 -0.90
C LEU A 328 14.88 11.08 -0.79
N PRO A 329 14.08 11.03 -1.88
CA PRO A 329 12.68 11.49 -1.85
C PRO A 329 11.72 10.50 -1.20
N ARG A 330 11.99 9.19 -1.30
CA ARG A 330 11.14 8.11 -0.78
C ARG A 330 11.93 6.82 -0.53
N LEU A 331 11.31 5.89 0.17
CA LEU A 331 11.77 4.49 0.20
C LEU A 331 11.55 3.81 -1.17
N PRO A 332 12.39 2.81 -1.52
CA PRO A 332 12.05 1.89 -2.61
C PRO A 332 10.77 1.13 -2.28
N LEU A 333 10.07 0.68 -3.32
CA LEU A 333 8.86 -0.11 -3.16
C LEU A 333 9.20 -1.53 -2.67
N ARG A 334 8.32 -2.12 -1.86
CA ARG A 334 8.47 -3.49 -1.37
C ARG A 334 7.58 -4.43 -2.17
N TYR A 335 8.08 -5.62 -2.50
CA TYR A 335 7.38 -6.66 -3.25
C TYR A 335 7.36 -7.99 -2.49
N ASP A 336 6.27 -8.74 -2.61
CA ASP A 336 6.23 -10.14 -2.16
C ASP A 336 7.04 -11.04 -3.12
N SER A 337 7.06 -12.35 -2.85
CA SER A 337 7.79 -13.31 -3.67
C SER A 337 7.26 -13.45 -5.10
N TRP A 338 6.09 -12.91 -5.43
CA TRP A 338 5.49 -12.94 -6.77
C TRP A 338 5.75 -11.64 -7.55
N GLY A 339 6.50 -10.70 -6.98
CA GLY A 339 6.70 -9.38 -7.57
C GLY A 339 5.45 -8.51 -7.48
N ILE A 340 4.58 -8.72 -6.48
CA ILE A 340 3.39 -7.90 -6.24
C ILE A 340 3.67 -6.95 -5.07
N ARG A 341 3.31 -5.67 -5.22
CA ARG A 341 3.56 -4.65 -4.20
C ARG A 341 3.03 -5.07 -2.84
N THR A 342 3.80 -4.85 -1.78
CA THR A 342 3.46 -5.17 -0.40
C THR A 342 3.99 -4.11 0.55
N ARG A 343 3.67 -4.25 1.84
CA ARG A 343 4.11 -3.32 2.87
C ARG A 343 5.51 -3.64 3.37
N TRP A 344 6.26 -2.58 3.67
CA TRP A 344 7.43 -2.68 4.54
C TRP A 344 7.00 -3.16 5.94
N LYS A 345 7.76 -4.08 6.54
CA LYS A 345 7.58 -4.43 7.96
C LYS A 345 8.22 -3.34 8.83
N ALA A 346 7.46 -2.27 9.05
CA ALA A 346 7.88 -1.12 9.87
C ALA A 346 7.92 -1.45 11.37
N PRO A 347 8.71 -0.70 12.18
CA PRO A 347 9.59 0.40 11.80
C PRO A 347 10.78 -0.05 10.95
N VAL A 348 11.14 0.76 9.96
CA VAL A 348 12.27 0.51 9.03
C VAL A 348 13.46 1.34 9.45
N LEU A 349 14.62 0.70 9.61
CA LEU A 349 15.89 1.38 9.79
C LEU A 349 16.49 1.70 8.42
N LEU A 350 16.67 2.97 8.12
CA LEU A 350 17.36 3.48 6.95
C LEU A 350 18.76 3.94 7.37
N ARG A 351 19.78 3.53 6.63
CA ARG A 351 21.14 4.09 6.76
C ARG A 351 21.63 4.65 5.43
N MET A 352 22.22 5.84 5.43
CA MET A 352 22.95 6.39 4.28
C MET A 352 24.41 6.55 4.66
N ALA A 353 25.34 6.05 3.86
CA ALA A 353 26.78 6.13 4.15
C ALA A 353 27.59 6.49 2.91
N ALA A 354 28.60 7.36 3.10
CA ALA A 354 29.61 7.66 2.10
C ALA A 354 30.91 8.11 2.77
N ASP A 355 32.02 7.95 2.04
CA ASP A 355 33.25 8.65 2.35
C ASP A 355 33.25 10.01 1.63
N VAL A 356 33.31 11.10 2.39
CA VAL A 356 33.30 12.48 1.87
C VAL A 356 34.59 13.20 2.22
N ARG A 357 34.88 14.32 1.55
CA ARG A 357 36.04 15.16 1.87
C ARG A 357 35.56 16.46 2.50
N LEU A 358 35.98 16.72 3.73
CA LEU A 358 35.62 17.92 4.50
C LEU A 358 36.82 18.87 4.59
N ALA A 359 36.57 20.17 4.50
CA ALA A 359 37.61 21.19 4.52
C ALA A 359 38.23 21.33 5.93
N PRO A 360 39.47 21.83 6.06
CA PRO A 360 40.01 22.24 7.36
C PRO A 360 39.07 23.19 8.13
N GLY A 361 39.00 23.05 9.45
CA GLY A 361 38.20 23.92 10.32
C GLY A 361 36.78 23.41 10.62
N ILE A 362 35.88 24.33 11.01
CA ILE A 362 34.49 24.02 11.36
C ILE A 362 33.70 23.78 10.07
N ASN A 363 33.15 22.58 9.92
CA ASN A 363 32.22 22.26 8.85
C ASN A 363 30.81 22.20 9.44
N GLY A 364 29.96 23.19 9.14
CA GLY A 364 28.55 23.16 9.48
C GLY A 364 27.80 22.15 8.60
N MET A 365 26.90 21.36 9.19
CA MET A 365 26.09 20.38 8.48
C MET A 365 24.62 20.54 8.85
N LEU A 366 23.74 20.34 7.87
CA LEU A 366 22.29 20.37 8.01
C LEU A 366 21.72 18.97 7.77
N LEU A 367 20.89 18.49 8.70
CA LEU A 367 20.15 17.25 8.59
C LEU A 367 18.66 17.54 8.44
N ARG A 368 18.05 17.04 7.36
CA ARG A 368 16.60 17.05 7.11
C ARG A 368 16.01 15.63 7.21
N GLY A 369 14.99 15.44 8.04
CA GLY A 369 14.31 14.15 8.19
C GLY A 369 13.02 14.22 9.00
N ARG A 370 12.13 13.23 8.86
CA ARG A 370 10.81 13.22 9.53
C ARG A 370 10.80 12.48 10.87
N GLY A 371 11.44 11.32 10.94
CA GLY A 371 11.52 10.46 12.13
C GLY A 371 12.76 10.69 12.97
N LEU A 372 12.98 9.84 13.97
CA LEU A 372 14.19 9.82 14.80
C LEU A 372 15.41 9.48 13.93
N SER A 373 16.37 10.37 13.86
CA SER A 373 17.62 10.21 13.12
C SER A 373 18.82 10.75 13.88
N ARG A 374 20.00 10.27 13.48
CA ARG A 374 21.28 10.76 13.96
C ARG A 374 22.31 10.75 12.82
N LEU A 375 23.10 11.83 12.75
CA LEU A 375 24.15 12.02 11.76
C LEU A 375 25.51 11.84 12.43
N TRP A 376 26.31 10.95 11.87
CA TRP A 376 27.64 10.58 12.33
C TRP A 376 28.71 11.12 11.38
N VAL A 377 29.82 11.59 11.94
CA VAL A 377 31.07 11.87 11.23
C VAL A 377 32.22 11.24 12.01
N ASP A 378 32.97 10.31 11.40
CA ASP A 378 34.12 9.63 12.01
C ASP A 378 33.88 9.13 13.45
N GLY A 379 32.70 8.54 13.70
CA GLY A 379 32.36 7.97 15.02
C GLY A 379 31.65 8.94 15.97
N VAL A 380 31.50 10.22 15.62
CA VAL A 380 30.87 11.24 16.48
C VAL A 380 29.49 11.61 15.94
N VAL A 381 28.47 11.60 16.81
CA VAL A 381 27.14 12.14 16.45
C VAL A 381 27.16 13.66 16.51
N ILE A 382 26.88 14.32 15.39
CA ILE A 382 26.90 15.78 15.28
C ILE A 382 25.51 16.41 15.23
N ALA A 383 24.46 15.66 14.85
CA ALA A 383 23.08 16.15 14.77
C ALA A 383 22.07 15.04 15.06
N ARG A 384 20.90 15.42 15.63
CA ARG A 384 19.80 14.50 15.98
C ARG A 384 18.44 15.15 15.76
N THR A 385 17.52 14.43 15.14
CA THR A 385 16.10 14.78 15.16
C THR A 385 15.39 14.10 16.33
N LYS A 386 14.14 14.47 16.57
CA LYS A 386 13.28 13.89 17.60
C LYS A 386 12.33 12.84 17.01
N PRO A 387 11.88 11.86 17.80
CA PRO A 387 10.83 10.95 17.35
C PRO A 387 9.51 11.69 17.17
N ILE A 388 8.68 11.21 16.24
CA ILE A 388 7.32 11.71 16.05
C ILE A 388 6.44 11.18 17.18
N VAL A 389 6.02 12.07 18.07
CA VAL A 389 5.18 11.77 19.24
C VAL A 389 3.82 12.48 19.14
N GLY A 390 2.78 11.88 19.72
CA GLY A 390 1.41 12.42 19.75
C GLY A 390 0.42 11.65 18.88
N ALA A 391 -0.85 11.64 19.31
CA ALA A 391 -1.96 11.18 18.48
C ALA A 391 -2.41 12.34 17.57
N PRO A 392 -2.62 12.11 16.25
CA PRO A 392 -3.06 13.16 15.35
C PRO A 392 -4.42 13.76 15.81
N PRO A 393 -4.50 15.09 16.04
CA PRO A 393 -5.72 15.77 16.49
C PRO A 393 -6.85 15.81 15.46
N ASN A 394 -7.98 16.33 15.91
CA ASN A 394 -9.29 16.43 15.26
C ASN A 394 -9.46 17.72 14.43
N GLY A 395 -8.89 17.83 13.23
CA GLY A 395 -9.28 18.85 12.20
C GLY A 395 -9.11 20.35 12.54
N GLU A 396 -8.80 20.66 13.79
CA GLU A 396 -8.73 21.98 14.43
C GLU A 396 -7.27 22.34 14.80
N GLU A 397 -6.26 21.71 14.22
CA GLU A 397 -4.88 22.19 14.41
C GLU A 397 -4.75 23.62 13.84
N PRO A 398 -3.95 24.51 14.46
CA PRO A 398 -3.59 25.77 13.83
C PRO A 398 -2.95 25.54 12.45
N VAL A 399 -3.21 26.45 11.50
CA VAL A 399 -2.53 26.40 10.21
C VAL A 399 -1.03 26.61 10.45
N THR A 400 -0.23 25.63 10.04
CA THR A 400 1.22 25.65 10.26
C THR A 400 1.84 26.85 9.53
N PRO A 401 2.71 27.63 10.20
CA PRO A 401 3.48 28.66 9.53
C PRO A 401 4.30 28.11 8.36
N LEU A 402 4.66 28.97 7.42
CA LEU A 402 5.63 28.61 6.39
C LEU A 402 6.95 28.22 7.07
N ALA A 403 7.57 27.16 6.57
CA ALA A 403 8.91 26.79 7.01
C ALA A 403 9.90 27.92 6.65
N THR A 404 10.71 28.33 7.62
CA THR A 404 11.80 29.28 7.37
C THR A 404 12.91 28.54 6.62
N PRO A 405 13.44 29.08 5.52
CA PRO A 405 14.56 28.43 4.84
C PRO A 405 15.80 28.45 5.73
N PRO A 406 16.70 27.44 5.60
CA PRO A 406 17.90 27.37 6.45
C PRO A 406 18.81 28.59 6.29
N LEU A 407 18.85 29.19 5.09
CA LEU A 407 19.43 30.51 4.79
C LEU A 407 18.59 31.18 3.68
N PRO A 408 18.68 32.52 3.49
CA PRO A 408 17.95 33.22 2.43
C PRO A 408 18.17 32.60 1.03
N GLY A 409 17.08 32.36 0.29
CA GLY A 409 17.12 31.80 -1.06
C GLY A 409 17.25 30.27 -1.14
N LEU A 410 17.37 29.57 -0.02
CA LEU A 410 17.46 28.10 0.00
C LEU A 410 16.08 27.43 0.08
N ARG A 411 16.03 26.19 -0.41
CA ARG A 411 14.86 25.30 -0.41
C ARG A 411 14.44 24.98 1.01
N VAL A 412 13.16 25.20 1.32
CA VAL A 412 12.55 24.87 2.62
C VAL A 412 12.31 23.36 2.78
N HIS A 413 12.18 22.89 4.02
CA HIS A 413 11.82 21.49 4.30
C HIS A 413 10.33 21.22 4.09
N GLY A 414 9.99 19.95 3.88
CA GLY A 414 8.60 19.52 3.73
C GLY A 414 7.78 19.64 5.01
N TYR A 415 6.46 19.54 4.87
CA TYR A 415 5.50 19.64 5.98
C TYR A 415 5.80 18.63 7.11
N HIS A 416 5.93 19.13 8.35
CA HIS A 416 6.34 18.39 9.56
C HIS A 416 7.63 17.55 9.42
N GLN A 417 8.52 17.93 8.50
CA GLN A 417 9.91 17.48 8.56
C GLN A 417 10.69 18.35 9.56
N GLN A 418 11.78 17.79 10.10
CA GLN A 418 12.68 18.47 11.01
C GLN A 418 13.96 18.84 10.27
N GLU A 419 14.49 20.01 10.61
CA GLU A 419 15.82 20.45 10.23
C GLU A 419 16.65 20.69 11.49
N VAL A 420 17.83 20.07 11.54
CA VAL A 420 18.74 20.18 12.67
C VAL A 420 20.14 20.40 12.14
N SER A 421 20.81 21.43 12.65
CA SER A 421 22.20 21.71 12.32
C SER A 421 23.15 21.08 13.34
N GLY A 422 24.31 20.67 12.86
CA GLY A 422 25.44 20.20 13.66
C GLY A 422 26.74 20.71 13.07
N SER A 423 27.87 20.50 13.75
CA SER A 423 29.18 20.84 13.20
C SER A 423 30.22 19.81 13.57
N VAL A 424 31.25 19.71 12.74
CA VAL A 424 32.43 18.87 12.98
C VAL A 424 33.69 19.71 12.76
N MET A 425 34.68 19.50 13.63
CA MET A 425 35.99 20.13 13.54
C MET A 425 36.97 19.21 12.80
N ILE A 426 37.61 19.74 11.75
CA ILE A 426 38.68 19.08 11.02
C ILE A 426 39.99 19.80 11.34
N GLU A 427 40.76 19.22 12.27
CA GLU A 427 42.01 19.82 12.79
C GLU A 427 43.20 19.71 11.82
N THR A 428 43.02 19.09 10.65
CA THR A 428 44.08 18.92 9.66
C THR A 428 44.23 20.15 8.78
N ALA A 429 45.46 20.49 8.40
CA ALA A 429 45.74 21.60 7.47
C ALA A 429 45.23 21.35 6.02
N GLN A 430 44.89 20.10 5.70
CA GLN A 430 44.38 19.68 4.39
C GLN A 430 42.99 19.05 4.52
N PRO A 431 42.14 19.08 3.47
CA PRO A 431 40.82 18.48 3.54
C PRO A 431 40.89 16.97 3.83
N LYS A 432 40.20 16.53 4.89
CA LYS A 432 40.23 15.16 5.42
C LYS A 432 39.15 14.30 4.78
N LYS A 433 39.47 13.04 4.50
CA LYS A 433 38.49 12.01 4.14
C LYS A 433 37.77 11.55 5.42
N CYS A 434 36.46 11.73 5.48
CA CYS A 434 35.63 11.38 6.63
C CYS A 434 34.52 10.41 6.22
N ARG A 435 34.23 9.43 7.09
CA ARG A 435 33.06 8.57 6.96
C ARG A 435 31.86 9.30 7.54
N VAL A 436 30.86 9.54 6.71
CA VAL A 436 29.57 10.11 7.13
C VAL A 436 28.51 9.01 7.09
N VAL A 437 27.75 8.87 8.18
CA VAL A 437 26.62 7.94 8.24
C VAL A 437 25.39 8.63 8.82
N LEU A 438 24.28 8.60 8.08
CA LEU A 438 22.96 8.97 8.58
C LEU A 438 22.19 7.71 8.95
N GLU A 439 21.65 7.63 10.17
CA GLU A 439 20.64 6.64 10.54
C GLU A 439 19.28 7.32 10.73
N LEU A 440 18.20 6.73 10.20
CA LEU A 440 16.84 7.23 10.31
C LEU A 440 15.86 6.07 10.56
N ILE A 441 14.99 6.21 11.56
CA ILE A 441 13.88 5.27 11.79
C ILE A 441 12.63 5.80 11.08
N VAL A 442 12.03 4.96 10.23
CA VAL A 442 10.91 5.31 9.34
C VAL A 442 9.66 4.49 9.66
N GLY A 443 8.54 5.18 9.85
CA GLY A 443 7.23 4.55 10.10
C GLY A 443 7.11 3.86 11.47
N GLY A 444 6.08 3.04 11.61
CA GLY A 444 5.81 2.25 12.81
C GLY A 444 4.32 2.19 13.12
N LYS A 445 3.94 1.64 14.29
CA LYS A 445 2.53 1.56 14.68
C LYS A 445 1.86 2.95 14.61
N ASN A 446 0.73 3.03 13.90
CA ASN A 446 -0.05 4.25 13.64
C ASN A 446 0.65 5.33 12.79
N HIS A 447 1.80 5.03 12.17
CA HIS A 447 2.60 6.00 11.40
C HIS A 447 2.98 5.42 10.05
N TRP A 448 2.72 6.18 9.00
CA TRP A 448 3.04 5.78 7.64
C TRP A 448 4.54 5.59 7.45
N THR A 449 4.91 4.55 6.70
CA THR A 449 6.30 4.23 6.40
C THR A 449 6.81 5.10 5.25
N ALA A 450 7.01 6.39 5.53
CA ALA A 450 7.64 7.29 4.57
C ALA A 450 8.62 8.26 5.22
N THR A 451 9.67 8.53 4.46
CA THR A 451 10.80 9.37 4.86
C THR A 451 10.51 10.86 4.73
N GLY A 452 9.68 11.24 3.74
CA GLY A 452 9.75 12.57 3.16
C GLY A 452 11.08 12.76 2.42
N GLU A 453 11.44 13.99 2.10
CA GLU A 453 12.76 14.31 1.54
C GLU A 453 13.83 14.23 2.63
N VAL A 454 14.66 13.19 2.60
CA VAL A 454 15.85 13.06 3.47
C VAL A 454 16.99 13.81 2.80
N CYS A 455 17.64 14.70 3.53
CA CYS A 455 18.78 15.46 3.01
C CYS A 455 19.86 15.63 4.08
N VAL A 456 21.13 15.46 3.70
CA VAL A 456 22.28 15.98 4.45
C VAL A 456 22.99 16.99 3.57
N ALA A 457 23.22 18.19 4.09
CA ALA A 457 23.94 19.26 3.40
C ALA A 457 25.10 19.77 4.25
N VAL A 458 26.13 20.31 3.60
CA VAL A 458 27.28 20.96 4.22
C VAL A 458 27.24 22.46 3.93
N GLN A 459 27.53 23.27 4.94
CA GLN A 459 27.57 24.72 4.79
C GLN A 459 28.78 25.12 3.95
N THR A 460 28.63 26.13 3.09
CA THR A 460 29.75 26.70 2.35
C THR A 460 30.74 27.40 3.29
N PRO A 461 32.04 27.49 2.94
CA PRO A 461 33.05 28.11 3.81
C PRO A 461 32.75 29.57 4.20
N ASP A 462 32.04 30.31 3.34
CA ASP A 462 31.61 31.69 3.60
C ASP A 462 30.37 31.79 4.51
N GLY A 463 29.76 30.64 4.86
CA GLY A 463 28.56 30.55 5.68
C GLY A 463 27.26 30.97 4.99
N ARG A 464 27.30 31.32 3.70
CA ARG A 464 26.16 31.95 2.98
C ARG A 464 25.22 30.97 2.31
N SER A 465 25.59 29.70 2.18
CA SER A 465 24.79 28.68 1.51
C SER A 465 24.97 27.29 2.14
N TYR A 466 24.15 26.34 1.69
CA TYR A 466 24.32 24.91 1.95
C TYR A 466 24.35 24.16 0.62
N ASN A 467 25.31 23.25 0.50
CA ASN A 467 25.41 22.32 -0.61
C ASN A 467 24.99 20.92 -0.15
N VAL A 468 24.11 20.24 -0.90
CA VAL A 468 23.76 18.84 -0.63
C VAL A 468 25.03 18.00 -0.64
N LEU A 469 25.24 17.21 0.41
CA LEU A 469 26.49 16.50 0.65
C LEU A 469 26.70 15.41 -0.41
N ARG A 470 27.91 15.40 -0.98
CA ARG A 470 28.34 14.48 -2.04
C ARG A 470 29.72 13.90 -1.73
N PRO A 471 29.97 12.61 -2.02
CA PRO A 471 31.33 12.09 -2.10
C PRO A 471 32.05 12.64 -3.35
N PRO A 472 33.38 12.75 -3.34
CA PRO A 472 34.16 13.22 -4.49
C PRO A 472 34.00 12.29 -5.71
N GLN A 473 33.93 12.86 -6.92
CA GLN A 473 33.78 12.10 -8.16
C GLN A 473 35.14 11.53 -8.64
N LEU A 474 35.11 10.36 -9.29
CA LEU A 474 36.30 9.57 -9.66
C LEU A 474 37.24 10.23 -10.71
N GLN A 475 36.84 11.32 -11.37
CA GLN A 475 37.57 11.91 -12.51
C GLN A 475 37.77 13.43 -12.45
N THR A 476 37.31 14.11 -11.40
CA THR A 476 37.54 15.55 -11.20
C THR A 476 37.94 15.80 -9.76
N SER A 477 38.98 16.61 -9.54
CA SER A 477 39.32 17.14 -8.21
C SER A 477 38.23 18.08 -7.67
N ASP A 478 37.30 18.49 -8.53
CA ASP A 478 36.21 19.41 -8.22
C ASP A 478 34.96 18.65 -7.75
N GLN A 479 34.53 18.91 -6.52
CA GLN A 479 33.19 18.54 -6.06
C GLN A 479 32.23 19.55 -6.69
N SER A 480 31.60 19.21 -7.82
CA SER A 480 30.56 20.08 -8.39
C SER A 480 29.52 20.40 -7.30
N GLU A 481 29.46 21.66 -6.88
CA GLU A 481 28.56 22.12 -5.83
C GLU A 481 27.10 21.80 -6.19
N LEU A 482 26.29 21.45 -5.18
CA LEU A 482 24.84 21.29 -5.35
C LEU A 482 24.13 22.19 -4.35
N PRO A 483 23.97 23.48 -4.66
CA PRO A 483 23.24 24.41 -3.79
C PRO A 483 21.87 23.85 -3.44
N LEU A 484 21.48 23.94 -2.18
CA LEU A 484 20.18 23.51 -1.67
C LEU A 484 19.07 24.49 -2.10
N THR A 485 18.88 24.65 -3.41
CA THR A 485 17.86 25.51 -4.03
C THR A 485 16.91 24.67 -4.87
N ASP A 486 15.68 25.13 -5.08
CA ASP A 486 14.69 24.40 -5.89
C ASP A 486 15.17 24.16 -7.33
N LEU A 487 15.85 25.16 -7.91
CA LEU A 487 16.39 25.11 -9.27
C LEU A 487 17.43 23.98 -9.44
N MET A 488 18.29 23.79 -8.46
CA MET A 488 19.40 22.83 -8.54
C MET A 488 19.00 21.44 -8.04
N VAL A 489 18.13 21.37 -7.02
CA VAL A 489 17.71 20.10 -6.38
C VAL A 489 16.59 19.41 -7.15
N GLY A 490 15.67 20.15 -7.78
CA GLY A 490 14.54 19.58 -8.54
C GLY A 490 14.97 18.52 -9.57
N PRO A 491 15.85 18.87 -10.54
CA PRO A 491 16.32 17.90 -11.54
C PRO A 491 17.06 16.70 -10.95
N VAL A 492 17.71 16.88 -9.79
CA VAL A 492 18.39 15.81 -9.07
C VAL A 492 17.38 14.84 -8.45
N LEU A 493 16.29 15.35 -7.86
CA LEU A 493 15.19 14.54 -7.35
C LEU A 493 14.52 13.73 -8.47
N ASP A 494 14.26 14.33 -9.63
CA ASP A 494 13.67 13.65 -10.78
C ASP A 494 14.56 12.49 -11.27
N ARG A 495 15.89 12.74 -11.30
CA ARG A 495 16.86 11.70 -11.65
C ARG A 495 16.91 10.58 -10.60
N ILE A 496 16.82 10.92 -9.31
CA ILE A 496 16.77 9.92 -8.23
C ILE A 496 15.48 9.10 -8.34
N GLU A 497 14.33 9.72 -8.60
CA GLU A 497 13.05 9.03 -8.79
C GLU A 497 13.09 8.09 -9.99
N ALA A 498 13.67 8.52 -11.11
CA ALA A 498 13.91 7.64 -12.26
C ALA A 498 14.85 6.46 -11.92
N SER A 499 15.85 6.68 -11.06
CA SER A 499 16.77 5.64 -10.59
C SER A 499 16.07 4.63 -9.66
N LEU A 500 15.26 5.12 -8.73
CA LEU A 500 14.44 4.30 -7.83
C LEU A 500 13.41 3.50 -8.62
N SER A 501 12.74 4.10 -9.60
CA SER A 501 11.81 3.41 -10.49
C SER A 501 12.47 2.24 -11.22
N ARG A 502 13.68 2.43 -11.78
CA ARG A 502 14.45 1.32 -12.39
C ARG A 502 14.87 0.26 -11.37
N TYR A 503 15.19 0.65 -10.14
CA TYR A 503 15.49 -0.29 -9.07
C TYR A 503 14.25 -1.12 -8.68
N ASP A 504 13.10 -0.46 -8.54
CA ASP A 504 11.82 -1.07 -8.23
C ASP A 504 11.43 -2.07 -9.33
N ASP A 505 11.62 -1.72 -10.60
CA ASP A 505 11.35 -2.59 -11.75
C ASP A 505 12.18 -3.86 -11.75
N ARG A 506 13.49 -3.73 -11.53
CA ARG A 506 14.39 -4.89 -11.44
C ARG A 506 14.02 -5.79 -10.27
N THR A 507 13.78 -5.20 -9.09
CA THR A 507 13.40 -5.93 -7.88
C THR A 507 12.10 -6.71 -8.09
N ARG A 508 11.10 -6.04 -8.69
CA ARG A 508 9.80 -6.62 -9.00
C ARG A 508 9.90 -7.78 -9.98
N ARG A 509 10.62 -7.60 -11.09
CA ARG A 509 10.85 -8.64 -12.12
C ARG A 509 11.64 -9.84 -11.57
N GLN A 510 12.67 -9.57 -10.77
CA GLN A 510 13.46 -10.62 -10.13
C GLN A 510 12.62 -11.46 -9.16
N ALA A 511 11.75 -10.82 -8.36
CA ALA A 511 10.82 -11.55 -7.50
C ALA A 511 9.80 -12.36 -8.33
N ALA A 512 9.20 -11.73 -9.35
CA ALA A 512 8.20 -12.36 -10.23
C ALA A 512 8.73 -13.58 -10.99
N ALA A 513 10.03 -13.66 -11.24
CA ALA A 513 10.69 -14.78 -11.92
C ALA A 513 10.53 -16.12 -11.18
N SER A 514 10.25 -16.08 -9.86
CA SER A 514 9.94 -17.29 -9.07
C SER A 514 8.71 -18.05 -9.59
N GLN A 515 7.84 -17.37 -10.36
CA GLN A 515 6.60 -17.93 -10.91
C GLN A 515 6.75 -18.38 -12.38
N ASP A 516 7.86 -18.09 -13.05
CA ASP A 516 7.96 -18.30 -14.50
C ASP A 516 7.90 -19.78 -14.90
N ALA A 517 8.44 -20.68 -14.08
CA ALA A 517 8.36 -22.12 -14.34
C ALA A 517 6.91 -22.62 -14.30
N PHE A 518 6.12 -22.13 -13.34
CA PHE A 518 4.70 -22.45 -13.22
C PHE A 518 3.91 -21.93 -14.44
N TRP A 519 4.09 -20.66 -14.81
CA TRP A 519 3.37 -20.07 -15.94
C TRP A 519 3.77 -20.69 -17.29
N ARG A 520 5.07 -20.97 -17.52
CA ARG A 520 5.50 -21.69 -18.73
C ARG A 520 4.83 -23.05 -18.86
N ARG A 521 4.76 -23.83 -17.77
CA ARG A 521 4.07 -25.12 -17.76
C ARG A 521 2.58 -24.96 -18.06
N ARG A 522 1.94 -23.98 -17.42
CA ARG A 522 0.50 -23.70 -17.62
C ARG A 522 0.21 -23.29 -19.07
N HIS A 523 1.04 -22.45 -19.68
CA HIS A 523 0.91 -22.05 -21.09
C HIS A 523 1.18 -23.22 -22.06
N GLN A 524 2.13 -24.11 -21.76
CA GLN A 524 2.32 -25.34 -22.53
C GLN A 524 1.08 -26.24 -22.51
N LEU A 525 0.46 -26.43 -21.33
CA LEU A 525 -0.79 -27.19 -21.20
C LEU A 525 -1.93 -26.52 -21.96
N ALA A 526 -2.04 -25.19 -21.90
CA ALA A 526 -3.03 -24.41 -22.63
C ALA A 526 -2.92 -24.58 -24.15
N ARG A 527 -1.70 -24.58 -24.71
CA ARG A 527 -1.48 -24.81 -26.15
C ARG A 527 -1.77 -26.25 -26.56
N ALA A 528 -1.47 -27.22 -25.69
CA ALA A 528 -1.67 -28.65 -25.99
C ALA A 528 -3.15 -29.05 -26.15
N VAL A 529 -4.08 -28.25 -25.61
CA VAL A 529 -5.53 -28.53 -25.69
C VAL A 529 -6.22 -27.80 -26.83
N LEU A 530 -5.50 -26.97 -27.58
CA LEU A 530 -6.05 -26.34 -28.78
C LEU A 530 -6.25 -27.41 -29.88
N PRO A 531 -7.39 -27.42 -30.58
CA PRO A 531 -7.59 -28.33 -31.70
C PRO A 531 -6.53 -28.11 -32.80
N LEU A 532 -6.09 -29.21 -33.43
CA LEU A 532 -5.31 -29.17 -34.67
C LEU A 532 -6.20 -28.52 -35.75
N ASP A 533 -5.74 -27.44 -36.38
CA ASP A 533 -6.55 -26.66 -37.32
C ASP A 533 -6.30 -27.10 -38.78
N PRO A 534 -7.34 -27.53 -39.54
CA PRO A 534 -7.25 -27.75 -40.98
C PRO A 534 -7.55 -26.50 -41.86
N ALA A 535 -7.90 -25.33 -41.30
CA ALA A 535 -8.44 -24.22 -42.09
C ALA A 535 -7.37 -23.23 -42.64
N SER A 536 -7.48 -22.97 -43.94
CA SER A 536 -6.58 -22.23 -44.84
C SER A 536 -6.75 -20.70 -44.87
N MET A 537 -7.23 -20.06 -43.78
CA MET A 537 -7.32 -18.59 -43.70
C MET A 537 -6.31 -18.05 -42.69
N GLN A 538 -5.36 -17.23 -43.15
CA GLN A 538 -4.19 -16.76 -42.43
C GLN A 538 -4.32 -15.33 -41.87
N THR A 539 -5.31 -14.53 -42.30
CA THR A 539 -5.41 -13.11 -41.89
C THR A 539 -6.83 -12.63 -41.52
N ILE A 540 -6.92 -11.54 -40.74
CA ILE A 540 -8.20 -10.90 -40.36
C ILE A 540 -9.01 -10.49 -41.60
N ASP A 541 -8.33 -9.95 -42.61
CA ASP A 541 -8.98 -9.44 -43.82
C ASP A 541 -9.61 -10.55 -44.67
N GLU A 542 -9.10 -11.79 -44.58
CA GLU A 542 -9.72 -12.94 -45.23
C GLU A 542 -11.05 -13.34 -44.59
N PHE A 543 -11.17 -13.26 -43.26
CA PHE A 543 -12.45 -13.50 -42.59
C PHE A 543 -13.50 -12.45 -42.94
N ILE A 544 -13.10 -11.18 -43.01
CA ILE A 544 -13.98 -10.08 -43.40
C ILE A 544 -14.44 -10.26 -44.85
N ARG A 545 -13.50 -10.51 -45.77
CA ARG A 545 -13.79 -10.77 -47.19
C ARG A 545 -14.70 -11.99 -47.38
N ALA A 546 -14.43 -13.09 -46.67
CA ALA A 546 -15.28 -14.28 -46.75
C ALA A 546 -16.72 -14.03 -46.30
N LYS A 547 -16.96 -13.11 -45.34
CA LYS A 547 -18.33 -12.72 -44.96
C LYS A 547 -18.99 -11.87 -46.05
N LEU A 548 -18.26 -10.90 -46.62
CA LEU A 548 -18.75 -10.05 -47.71
C LEU A 548 -19.13 -10.89 -48.94
N ASP A 549 -18.26 -11.82 -49.35
CA ASP A 549 -18.48 -12.70 -50.50
C ASP A 549 -19.72 -13.58 -50.31
N ARG A 550 -19.91 -14.16 -49.11
CA ARG A 550 -21.09 -14.98 -48.78
C ARG A 550 -22.40 -14.21 -48.75
N ALA A 551 -22.34 -12.93 -48.38
CA ALA A 551 -23.52 -12.09 -48.29
C ALA A 551 -23.91 -11.46 -49.63
N GLU A 552 -23.13 -11.68 -50.70
CA GLU A 552 -23.24 -10.98 -52.00
C GLU A 552 -23.35 -9.45 -51.82
N ALA A 553 -22.73 -8.94 -50.76
CA ALA A 553 -22.96 -7.59 -50.30
C ALA A 553 -22.05 -6.64 -51.08
N ASN A 554 -22.62 -5.80 -51.94
CA ASN A 554 -21.92 -4.72 -52.63
C ASN A 554 -21.61 -3.56 -51.66
N VAL A 555 -20.77 -3.82 -50.67
CA VAL A 555 -20.39 -2.86 -49.63
C VAL A 555 -19.17 -2.08 -50.07
N ALA A 556 -19.27 -0.75 -50.05
CA ALA A 556 -18.14 0.12 -50.39
C ALA A 556 -16.96 -0.11 -49.43
N VAL A 557 -15.78 -0.36 -50.00
CA VAL A 557 -14.53 -0.52 -49.25
C VAL A 557 -13.89 0.86 -49.08
N ALA A 558 -13.63 1.26 -47.83
CA ALA A 558 -12.96 2.52 -47.55
C ALA A 558 -11.50 2.53 -48.07
N PRO A 559 -11.00 3.69 -48.52
CA PRO A 559 -9.60 3.84 -48.90
C PRO A 559 -8.68 3.68 -47.67
N LEU A 560 -7.41 3.36 -47.91
CA LEU A 560 -6.39 3.34 -46.86
C LEU A 560 -6.07 4.76 -46.40
N LEU A 561 -5.85 4.93 -45.10
CA LEU A 561 -5.30 6.17 -44.57
C LEU A 561 -3.95 6.49 -45.20
N GLY A 562 -3.71 7.77 -45.46
CA GLY A 562 -2.36 8.30 -45.70
C GLY A 562 -1.45 8.13 -44.48
N ASP A 563 -0.14 8.16 -44.71
CA ASP A 563 0.87 7.87 -43.68
C ASP A 563 0.81 8.78 -42.45
N GLN A 564 0.49 10.07 -42.60
CA GLN A 564 0.34 10.99 -41.46
C GLN A 564 -0.87 10.63 -40.58
N ALA A 565 -2.02 10.36 -41.21
CA ALA A 565 -3.24 9.97 -40.50
C ALA A 565 -3.08 8.58 -39.85
N PHE A 566 -2.45 7.63 -40.54
CA PHE A 566 -2.11 6.32 -39.98
C PHE A 566 -1.20 6.47 -38.76
N LEU A 567 -0.12 7.26 -38.88
CA LEU A 567 0.82 7.48 -37.78
C LEU A 567 0.11 8.08 -36.56
N ARG A 568 -0.73 9.10 -36.76
CA ARG A 568 -1.52 9.69 -35.68
C ARG A 568 -2.45 8.68 -35.03
N ARG A 569 -3.22 7.92 -35.84
CA ARG A 569 -4.16 6.90 -35.35
C ARG A 569 -3.45 5.84 -34.51
N VAL A 570 -2.36 5.26 -35.03
CA VAL A 570 -1.66 4.17 -34.33
C VAL A 570 -1.00 4.67 -33.05
N TYR A 571 -0.47 5.91 -33.01
CA TYR A 571 0.05 6.51 -31.78
C TYR A 571 -1.05 6.68 -30.72
N LEU A 572 -2.19 7.24 -31.11
CA LEU A 572 -3.32 7.45 -30.20
C LEU A 572 -3.86 6.12 -29.65
N ASP A 573 -3.98 5.08 -30.48
CA ASP A 573 -4.50 3.76 -30.07
C ASP A 573 -3.50 2.91 -29.27
N THR A 574 -2.19 3.16 -29.39
CA THR A 574 -1.16 2.35 -28.72
C THR A 574 -0.58 3.03 -27.49
N VAL A 575 -0.22 4.31 -27.59
CA VAL A 575 0.45 5.07 -26.52
C VAL A 575 -0.40 6.20 -25.93
N GLY A 576 -1.57 6.49 -26.51
CA GLY A 576 -2.58 7.39 -25.97
C GLY A 576 -2.34 8.89 -26.22
N VAL A 577 -1.30 9.25 -26.96
CA VAL A 577 -0.92 10.64 -27.27
C VAL A 577 -0.39 10.71 -28.70
N PRO A 578 -0.49 11.87 -29.39
CA PRO A 578 0.04 12.01 -30.73
C PRO A 578 1.58 11.91 -30.76
N PRO A 579 2.18 11.59 -31.91
CA PRO A 579 3.63 11.51 -32.05
C PRO A 579 4.28 12.90 -31.89
N THR A 580 5.45 12.93 -31.27
CA THR A 580 6.31 14.13 -31.24
C THR A 580 6.90 14.40 -32.62
N VAL A 581 7.37 15.63 -32.85
CA VAL A 581 8.02 16.01 -34.13
C VAL A 581 9.22 15.11 -34.46
N ALA A 582 10.00 14.72 -33.45
CA ALA A 582 11.13 13.80 -33.63
C ALA A 582 10.67 12.39 -34.04
N GLU A 583 9.54 11.91 -33.48
CA GLU A 583 8.96 10.63 -33.84
C GLU A 583 8.35 10.63 -35.26
N ILE A 584 7.71 11.74 -35.65
CA ILE A 584 7.23 11.94 -37.03
C ILE A 584 8.41 11.87 -38.01
N ALA A 585 9.49 12.62 -37.73
CA ALA A 585 10.69 12.60 -38.56
C ALA A 585 11.33 11.21 -38.65
N SER A 586 11.41 10.50 -37.52
CA SER A 586 11.90 9.12 -37.45
C SER A 586 11.07 8.19 -38.35
N PHE A 587 9.74 8.27 -38.28
CA PHE A 587 8.85 7.45 -39.11
C PHE A 587 9.06 7.69 -40.62
N PHE A 588 9.15 8.96 -41.05
CA PHE A 588 9.35 9.29 -42.46
C PHE A 588 10.78 9.01 -42.97
N SER A 589 11.75 8.82 -42.07
CA SER A 589 13.10 8.36 -42.43
C SER A 589 13.14 6.87 -42.81
N LEU A 590 12.12 6.10 -42.45
CA LEU A 590 12.01 4.67 -42.78
C LEU A 590 11.48 4.46 -44.21
N PRO A 591 11.92 3.39 -44.92
CA PRO A 591 11.38 3.04 -46.24
C PRO A 591 9.87 2.80 -46.22
N GLU A 592 9.14 3.34 -47.20
CA GLU A 592 7.67 3.25 -47.29
C GLU A 592 7.11 1.84 -47.11
N PRO A 593 7.66 0.77 -47.74
CA PRO A 593 7.09 -0.57 -47.59
C PRO A 593 7.23 -1.16 -46.17
N ARG A 594 8.10 -0.58 -45.32
CA ARG A 594 8.43 -1.12 -44.00
C ARG A 594 8.02 -0.22 -42.84
N ARG A 595 7.87 1.09 -43.05
CA ARG A 595 7.67 2.07 -41.98
C ARG A 595 6.46 1.77 -41.08
N ARG A 596 5.33 1.31 -41.63
CA ARG A 596 4.13 0.98 -40.82
C ARG A 596 4.35 -0.23 -39.92
N ALA A 597 4.95 -1.29 -40.45
CA ALA A 597 5.25 -2.50 -39.69
C ALA A 597 6.28 -2.22 -38.57
N GLU A 598 7.32 -1.43 -38.88
CA GLU A 598 8.36 -1.07 -37.91
C GLU A 598 7.82 -0.16 -36.80
N VAL A 599 7.01 0.86 -37.11
CA VAL A 599 6.43 1.74 -36.09
C VAL A 599 5.43 1.00 -35.20
N ILE A 600 4.63 0.09 -35.75
CA ILE A 600 3.74 -0.79 -34.97
C ILE A 600 4.56 -1.58 -33.94
N GLN A 601 5.67 -2.19 -34.36
CA GLN A 601 6.53 -2.96 -33.46
C GLN A 601 7.15 -2.08 -32.36
N GLN A 602 7.62 -0.88 -32.71
CA GLN A 602 8.17 0.07 -31.75
C GLN A 602 7.13 0.50 -30.70
N LEU A 603 5.93 0.87 -31.15
CA LEU A 603 4.85 1.36 -30.27
C LEU A 603 4.31 0.29 -29.33
N LEU A 604 4.18 -0.96 -29.80
CA LEU A 604 3.77 -2.06 -28.94
C LEU A 604 4.81 -2.38 -27.85
N ALA A 605 6.08 -2.04 -28.05
CA ALA A 605 7.12 -2.18 -27.03
C ALA A 605 7.20 -0.97 -26.09
N ASP A 606 6.53 0.14 -26.41
CA ASP A 606 6.67 1.41 -25.72
C ASP A 606 6.04 1.38 -24.31
N PRO A 607 6.77 1.80 -23.25
CA PRO A 607 6.25 1.83 -21.89
C PRO A 607 5.05 2.78 -21.70
N ARG A 608 4.86 3.79 -22.57
CA ARG A 608 3.70 4.69 -22.54
C ARG A 608 2.39 3.94 -22.77
N GLY A 609 2.41 2.81 -23.49
CA GLY A 609 1.22 1.99 -23.74
C GLY A 609 0.58 1.44 -22.47
N ALA A 610 1.37 1.19 -21.41
CA ALA A 610 0.83 0.77 -20.12
C ALA A 610 -0.01 1.88 -19.45
N ALA A 611 0.44 3.14 -19.54
CA ALA A 611 -0.31 4.29 -19.02
C ALA A 611 -1.60 4.52 -19.80
N HIS A 612 -1.57 4.40 -21.14
CA HIS A 612 -2.76 4.52 -21.97
C HIS A 612 -3.81 3.45 -21.65
N ALA A 613 -3.38 2.20 -21.42
CA ALA A 613 -4.29 1.12 -21.10
C ALA A 613 -4.98 1.27 -19.73
N MET A 614 -4.43 2.05 -18.80
CA MET A 614 -4.93 2.13 -17.42
C MET A 614 -6.40 2.51 -17.34
N SER A 615 -6.84 3.56 -18.03
CA SER A 615 -8.22 4.06 -17.94
C SER A 615 -9.26 2.97 -18.19
N PHE A 616 -9.06 2.17 -19.24
CA PHE A 616 -9.91 1.03 -19.52
C PHE A 616 -9.93 0.01 -18.39
N TRP A 617 -8.77 -0.34 -17.83
CA TRP A 617 -8.69 -1.32 -16.74
C TRP A 617 -9.28 -0.80 -15.42
N LEU A 618 -9.18 0.50 -15.14
CA LEU A 618 -9.80 1.12 -13.98
C LEU A 618 -11.33 1.06 -14.07
N ASP A 619 -11.87 1.35 -15.25
CA ASP A 619 -13.30 1.26 -15.55
C ASP A 619 -13.79 -0.19 -15.50
N LEU A 620 -13.09 -1.11 -16.19
CA LEU A 620 -13.42 -2.54 -16.26
C LEU A 620 -13.47 -3.20 -14.89
N LEU A 621 -12.62 -2.78 -13.95
CA LEU A 621 -12.50 -3.37 -12.63
C LEU A 621 -13.14 -2.55 -11.51
N ALA A 622 -13.93 -1.53 -11.87
CA ALA A 622 -14.63 -0.64 -10.94
C ALA A 622 -13.69 -0.09 -9.85
N GLU A 623 -12.57 0.47 -10.28
CA GLU A 623 -11.62 1.10 -9.38
C GLU A 623 -12.18 2.43 -8.86
N ASN A 624 -12.60 2.43 -7.61
CA ASN A 624 -13.29 3.53 -6.93
C ASN A 624 -12.40 4.21 -5.88
N PRO A 625 -11.60 5.22 -6.26
CA PRO A 625 -10.74 5.96 -5.34
C PRO A 625 -11.50 7.11 -4.65
N THR A 626 -11.47 7.16 -3.32
CA THR A 626 -11.80 8.38 -2.54
C THR A 626 -10.53 8.96 -1.91
N LEU A 627 -10.50 10.24 -1.50
CA LEU A 627 -9.26 10.87 -0.97
C LEU A 627 -9.25 11.07 0.56
N ILE A 628 -10.40 10.96 1.23
CA ILE A 628 -10.52 11.29 2.66
C ILE A 628 -10.25 10.11 3.57
N ASN A 629 -10.90 8.98 3.34
CA ASN A 629 -10.80 7.85 4.25
C ASN A 629 -10.84 6.51 3.52
N ALA A 630 -9.74 5.75 3.64
CA ALA A 630 -9.63 4.38 3.13
C ALA A 630 -10.66 3.42 3.73
N SER A 631 -11.18 3.70 4.94
CA SER A 631 -12.27 2.92 5.53
C SER A 631 -13.64 3.18 4.89
N LEU A 632 -13.76 4.19 4.03
CA LEU A 632 -14.97 4.49 3.25
C LEU A 632 -14.83 3.92 1.84
N ASN A 633 -14.45 2.64 1.78
CA ASN A 633 -14.62 1.82 0.58
C ASN A 633 -13.75 2.21 -0.64
N SER A 634 -12.59 2.85 -0.40
CA SER A 634 -11.64 3.19 -1.45
C SER A 634 -10.85 1.98 -1.92
N THR A 635 -10.98 1.63 -3.20
CA THR A 635 -10.19 0.59 -3.86
C THR A 635 -8.94 1.16 -4.57
N GLY A 636 -8.83 2.49 -4.64
CA GLY A 636 -7.67 3.32 -5.01
C GLY A 636 -6.36 2.62 -5.36
N PRO A 637 -5.66 2.07 -4.36
CA PRO A 637 -4.26 1.68 -4.53
C PRO A 637 -4.01 0.51 -5.50
N PHE A 638 -4.94 -0.43 -5.72
CA PHE A 638 -4.66 -1.62 -6.55
C PHE A 638 -4.39 -1.29 -8.03
N ARG A 639 -4.70 -0.06 -8.48
CA ARG A 639 -4.29 0.48 -9.78
C ARG A 639 -2.80 0.28 -10.06
N TRP A 640 -1.97 0.33 -9.04
CA TRP A 640 -0.52 0.19 -9.18
C TRP A 640 -0.10 -1.24 -9.54
N PHE A 641 -0.85 -2.25 -9.10
CA PHE A 641 -0.67 -3.62 -9.55
C PHE A 641 -0.98 -3.75 -11.05
N LEU A 642 -2.08 -3.15 -11.51
CA LEU A 642 -2.45 -3.15 -12.94
C LEU A 642 -1.37 -2.45 -13.77
N TYR A 643 -0.93 -1.26 -13.35
CA TYR A 643 0.11 -0.51 -14.04
C TYR A 643 1.41 -1.30 -14.16
N ASP A 644 1.86 -1.94 -13.08
CA ASP A 644 3.05 -2.79 -13.10
C ASP A 644 2.88 -4.03 -13.98
N ALA A 645 1.70 -4.64 -13.99
CA ALA A 645 1.40 -5.80 -14.83
C ALA A 645 1.42 -5.46 -16.34
N LEU A 646 0.79 -4.34 -16.72
CA LEU A 646 0.74 -3.86 -18.10
C LEU A 646 2.13 -3.43 -18.60
N ARG A 647 2.89 -2.75 -17.74
CA ARG A 647 4.25 -2.29 -18.04
C ARG A 647 5.22 -3.44 -18.28
N ASP A 648 5.02 -4.57 -17.60
CA ASP A 648 5.80 -5.79 -17.80
C ASP A 648 5.29 -6.72 -18.89
N ASN A 649 4.20 -6.34 -19.54
CA ASN A 649 3.52 -7.21 -20.49
C ASN A 649 3.18 -8.59 -19.90
N LYS A 650 2.67 -8.62 -18.66
CA LYS A 650 2.20 -9.88 -18.07
C LYS A 650 1.10 -10.46 -18.96
N ALA A 651 1.22 -11.76 -19.25
CA ALA A 651 0.17 -12.56 -19.87
C ALA A 651 -1.17 -12.32 -19.14
N VAL A 652 -2.26 -12.11 -19.90
CA VAL A 652 -3.53 -11.66 -19.28
C VAL A 652 -4.13 -12.73 -18.35
N ASP A 653 -3.92 -14.02 -18.63
CA ASP A 653 -4.32 -15.12 -17.74
C ASP A 653 -3.60 -15.06 -16.38
N ARG A 654 -2.30 -14.74 -16.40
CA ARG A 654 -1.50 -14.50 -15.20
C ARG A 654 -1.97 -13.27 -14.45
N MET A 655 -2.17 -12.15 -15.14
CA MET A 655 -2.63 -10.90 -14.51
C MET A 655 -3.98 -11.09 -13.83
N VAL A 656 -4.95 -11.76 -14.49
CA VAL A 656 -6.28 -12.03 -13.93
C VAL A 656 -6.20 -13.02 -12.78
N THR A 657 -5.37 -14.05 -12.87
CA THR A 657 -5.14 -14.98 -11.75
C THR A 657 -4.58 -14.26 -10.53
N GLU A 658 -3.54 -13.44 -10.70
CA GLU A 658 -2.94 -12.66 -9.60
C GLU A 658 -3.95 -11.65 -9.01
N LEU A 659 -4.81 -11.05 -9.83
CA LEU A 659 -5.92 -10.19 -9.39
C LEU A 659 -6.91 -10.96 -8.51
N ILE A 660 -7.40 -12.11 -8.98
CA ILE A 660 -8.37 -12.96 -8.27
C ILE A 660 -7.79 -13.46 -6.96
N LEU A 661 -6.50 -13.83 -6.92
CA LEU A 661 -5.82 -14.26 -5.70
C LEU A 661 -5.72 -13.15 -4.65
N MET A 662 -5.75 -11.88 -5.07
CA MET A 662 -5.70 -10.68 -4.22
C MET A 662 -4.49 -10.69 -3.29
N ARG A 663 -3.30 -10.82 -3.88
CA ARG A 663 -2.00 -10.88 -3.19
C ARG A 663 -1.40 -9.50 -2.89
N GLY A 664 -0.42 -9.47 -1.99
CA GLY A 664 0.33 -8.26 -1.67
C GLY A 664 -0.36 -7.34 -0.67
N GLY A 665 0.04 -6.08 -0.69
CA GLY A 665 -0.43 -5.04 0.24
C GLY A 665 -1.73 -4.39 -0.24
N ARG A 666 -2.72 -4.34 0.64
CA ARG A 666 -4.04 -3.76 0.37
C ARG A 666 -3.99 -2.25 0.11
N HIS A 667 -3.11 -1.55 0.81
CA HIS A 667 -2.99 -0.09 0.74
C HIS A 667 -1.72 0.36 0.01
N GLU A 668 -0.80 -0.57 -0.25
CA GLU A 668 0.51 -0.35 -0.87
C GLU A 668 0.51 -0.59 -2.39
N GLY A 669 -0.66 -0.95 -2.92
CA GLY A 669 -0.90 -1.11 -4.36
C GLY A 669 -0.69 -2.51 -4.90
N GLY A 670 -0.79 -3.53 -4.05
CA GLY A 670 -0.92 -4.92 -4.49
C GLY A 670 -2.35 -5.25 -4.94
N SER A 671 -2.51 -6.38 -5.62
CA SER A 671 -3.84 -6.91 -6.02
C SER A 671 -4.79 -7.13 -4.84
N ALA A 672 -4.28 -7.26 -3.60
CA ALA A 672 -5.08 -7.30 -2.38
C ALA A 672 -5.99 -6.08 -2.19
N GLY A 673 -5.66 -4.94 -2.80
CA GLY A 673 -6.54 -3.77 -2.80
C GLY A 673 -7.85 -4.01 -3.56
N PHE A 674 -7.90 -4.96 -4.50
CA PHE A 674 -9.15 -5.37 -5.16
C PHE A 674 -10.13 -6.06 -4.19
N SER A 675 -9.63 -6.58 -3.05
CA SER A 675 -10.48 -7.13 -1.99
C SER A 675 -11.20 -6.05 -1.19
N MET A 676 -10.85 -4.76 -1.36
CA MET A 676 -11.50 -3.69 -0.62
C MET A 676 -12.95 -3.58 -1.09
N ALA A 677 -13.86 -3.69 -0.13
CA ALA A 677 -15.27 -3.59 -0.37
C ALA A 677 -15.58 -2.16 -0.83
N ALA A 678 -16.24 -2.02 -1.97
CA ALA A 678 -16.99 -0.81 -2.29
C ALA A 678 -18.23 -0.70 -1.36
N GLU A 679 -18.70 -1.84 -0.83
CA GLU A 679 -19.93 -2.02 -0.07
C GLU A 679 -19.76 -3.15 0.96
N ASN A 680 -20.02 -2.87 2.24
CA ASN A 680 -19.58 -3.71 3.37
C ASN A 680 -20.58 -4.80 3.81
N ASP A 681 -21.80 -4.80 3.28
CA ASP A 681 -22.87 -5.69 3.76
C ASP A 681 -22.81 -7.09 3.13
N ALA A 682 -22.41 -7.21 1.86
CA ALA A 682 -22.26 -8.47 1.12
C ALA A 682 -20.79 -8.69 0.68
N PRO A 683 -19.95 -9.35 1.50
CA PRO A 683 -18.53 -9.54 1.18
C PRO A 683 -18.33 -10.21 -0.19
N TYR A 684 -17.50 -9.60 -1.04
CA TYR A 684 -17.11 -10.07 -2.39
C TYR A 684 -18.23 -10.19 -3.44
N ALA A 685 -19.49 -9.91 -3.15
CA ALA A 685 -20.58 -9.96 -4.13
C ALA A 685 -20.30 -9.02 -5.32
N ALA A 686 -19.97 -7.74 -5.07
CA ALA A 686 -19.59 -6.81 -6.13
C ALA A 686 -18.38 -7.30 -6.96
N LYS A 687 -17.42 -8.00 -6.32
CA LYS A 687 -16.23 -8.53 -7.01
C LYS A 687 -16.57 -9.76 -7.88
N ALA A 688 -17.50 -10.59 -7.44
CA ALA A 688 -18.04 -11.67 -8.25
C ALA A 688 -18.68 -11.14 -9.53
N HIS A 689 -19.54 -10.11 -9.42
CA HIS A 689 -20.12 -9.43 -10.58
C HIS A 689 -19.05 -8.84 -11.51
N ILE A 690 -18.09 -8.06 -10.97
CA ILE A 690 -17.02 -7.45 -11.76
C ILE A 690 -16.23 -8.49 -12.54
N LEU A 691 -15.83 -9.60 -11.90
CA LEU A 691 -15.03 -10.65 -12.57
C LEU A 691 -15.83 -11.36 -13.67
N SER A 692 -17.11 -11.67 -13.42
CA SER A 692 -17.99 -12.33 -14.39
C SER A 692 -18.27 -11.45 -15.61
N SER A 693 -18.58 -10.17 -15.38
CA SER A 693 -18.81 -9.21 -16.46
C SER A 693 -17.52 -8.92 -17.25
N ALA A 694 -16.41 -8.69 -16.56
CA ALA A 694 -15.14 -8.31 -17.18
C ALA A 694 -14.56 -9.43 -18.05
N PHE A 695 -14.60 -10.68 -17.57
CA PHE A 695 -13.84 -11.78 -18.16
C PHE A 695 -14.70 -12.89 -18.76
N LEU A 696 -16.00 -12.95 -18.47
CA LEU A 696 -16.89 -13.99 -18.99
C LEU A 696 -18.06 -13.43 -19.82
N GLY A 697 -18.31 -12.12 -19.76
CA GLY A 697 -19.48 -11.50 -20.41
C GLY A 697 -20.79 -11.95 -19.80
N ILE A 698 -20.79 -12.20 -18.47
CA ILE A 698 -21.94 -12.68 -17.70
C ILE A 698 -22.36 -11.58 -16.72
N GLU A 699 -23.63 -11.18 -16.78
CA GLU A 699 -24.21 -10.17 -15.91
C GLU A 699 -24.73 -10.79 -14.59
N LEU A 700 -24.39 -10.15 -13.48
CA LEU A 700 -24.73 -10.57 -12.11
C LEU A 700 -25.14 -9.41 -11.19
N GLN A 701 -25.29 -8.20 -11.71
CA GLN A 701 -25.62 -7.02 -10.92
C GLN A 701 -27.00 -7.16 -10.27
N CYS A 702 -28.01 -7.59 -11.04
CA CYS A 702 -29.36 -7.87 -10.53
C CYS A 702 -29.37 -9.03 -9.52
N ALA A 703 -28.54 -10.05 -9.77
CA ALA A 703 -28.34 -11.22 -8.93
C ALA A 703 -27.83 -10.92 -7.50
N ARG A 704 -27.67 -9.65 -7.12
CA ARG A 704 -27.34 -9.28 -5.74
C ARG A 704 -28.52 -9.43 -4.80
N CYS A 705 -29.68 -8.92 -5.21
CA CYS A 705 -30.84 -8.76 -4.34
C CYS A 705 -31.98 -9.73 -4.65
N HIS A 706 -32.02 -10.25 -5.86
CA HIS A 706 -33.03 -11.17 -6.39
C HIS A 706 -32.41 -11.93 -7.58
N ASP A 707 -33.04 -13.00 -8.05
CA ASP A 707 -32.63 -13.68 -9.28
C ASP A 707 -32.82 -12.75 -10.49
N ALA A 708 -31.94 -12.83 -11.47
CA ALA A 708 -31.95 -11.88 -12.57
C ALA A 708 -33.24 -12.05 -13.42
N PRO A 709 -34.00 -10.97 -13.69
CA PRO A 709 -35.29 -11.06 -14.38
C PRO A 709 -35.16 -11.37 -15.87
N TYR A 710 -34.02 -11.01 -16.46
CA TYR A 710 -33.76 -11.08 -17.90
C TYR A 710 -32.53 -11.93 -18.24
N HIS A 711 -31.92 -12.56 -17.24
CA HIS A 711 -30.73 -13.39 -17.39
C HIS A 711 -30.95 -14.73 -16.68
N GLY A 712 -30.32 -15.80 -17.17
CA GLY A 712 -30.35 -17.11 -16.51
C GLY A 712 -29.56 -17.17 -15.19
N THR A 713 -29.05 -16.04 -14.69
CA THR A 713 -28.22 -15.99 -13.49
C THR A 713 -29.04 -15.77 -12.22
N THR A 714 -28.72 -16.52 -11.17
CA THR A 714 -29.42 -16.47 -9.89
C THR A 714 -28.63 -15.76 -8.81
N GLN A 715 -29.32 -15.38 -7.74
CA GLN A 715 -28.71 -14.87 -6.52
C GLN A 715 -27.73 -15.88 -5.93
N GLU A 716 -28.06 -17.18 -5.99
CA GLU A 716 -27.16 -18.25 -5.54
C GLU A 716 -25.83 -18.25 -6.31
N ASP A 717 -25.86 -18.01 -7.62
CA ASP A 717 -24.65 -18.01 -8.47
C ASP A 717 -23.68 -16.90 -8.07
N LEU A 718 -24.20 -15.68 -7.81
CA LEU A 718 -23.38 -14.57 -7.34
C LEU A 718 -22.71 -14.90 -6.00
N TYR A 719 -23.48 -15.37 -5.01
CA TYR A 719 -22.96 -15.67 -3.68
C TYR A 719 -22.05 -16.91 -3.68
N ALA A 720 -22.23 -17.85 -4.59
CA ALA A 720 -21.33 -18.99 -4.78
C ALA A 720 -19.92 -18.53 -5.21
N ILE A 721 -19.82 -17.63 -6.20
CA ILE A 721 -18.54 -17.04 -6.60
C ILE A 721 -17.95 -16.20 -5.46
N ALA A 722 -18.77 -15.43 -4.75
CA ALA A 722 -18.33 -14.65 -3.60
C ALA A 722 -17.74 -15.54 -2.48
N ALA A 723 -18.32 -16.72 -2.23
CA ALA A 723 -17.80 -17.70 -1.29
C ALA A 723 -16.44 -18.29 -1.73
N MET A 724 -16.28 -18.59 -3.03
CA MET A 724 -14.97 -19.01 -3.56
C MET A 724 -13.91 -17.93 -3.36
N LEU A 725 -14.25 -16.65 -3.63
CA LEU A 725 -13.38 -15.51 -3.35
C LEU A 725 -13.09 -15.37 -1.86
N GLN A 726 -14.06 -15.57 -0.97
CA GLN A 726 -13.86 -15.42 0.47
C GLN A 726 -13.06 -16.59 1.11
N ARG A 727 -12.92 -17.73 0.41
CA ARG A 727 -12.35 -18.99 0.92
C ARG A 727 -13.14 -19.64 2.05
N LYS A 728 -14.43 -19.37 2.10
CA LYS A 728 -15.40 -19.94 3.06
C LYS A 728 -16.81 -19.60 2.60
N SER A 729 -17.81 -20.19 3.26
CA SER A 729 -19.21 -19.82 3.01
C SER A 729 -19.45 -18.34 3.30
N VAL A 730 -20.25 -17.70 2.44
CA VAL A 730 -20.79 -16.35 2.65
C VAL A 730 -22.18 -16.44 3.24
N THR A 731 -22.60 -15.39 3.95
CA THR A 731 -23.95 -15.25 4.50
C THR A 731 -24.69 -14.19 3.72
N VAL A 732 -25.91 -14.49 3.26
CA VAL A 732 -26.76 -13.53 2.54
C VAL A 732 -27.27 -12.48 3.53
N PRO A 733 -26.90 -11.20 3.40
CA PRO A 733 -27.26 -10.18 4.36
C PRO A 733 -28.72 -9.75 4.17
N ALA A 734 -29.32 -9.22 5.23
CA ALA A 734 -30.68 -8.72 5.17
C ALA A 734 -30.87 -7.46 4.33
N SER A 735 -29.82 -6.67 4.17
CA SER A 735 -29.82 -5.44 3.38
C SER A 735 -29.70 -5.66 1.87
N SER A 736 -29.11 -6.78 1.41
CA SER A 736 -28.98 -7.09 -0.02
C SER A 736 -30.07 -8.04 -0.48
N ARG A 737 -31.33 -7.64 -0.29
CA ARG A 737 -32.51 -8.31 -0.86
C ARG A 737 -33.68 -7.37 -1.03
N VAL A 738 -34.61 -7.74 -1.90
CA VAL A 738 -35.91 -7.06 -1.99
C VAL A 738 -36.77 -7.43 -0.76
N PRO A 739 -37.34 -6.46 -0.02
CA PRO A 739 -38.20 -6.74 1.12
C PRO A 739 -39.46 -7.52 0.74
N ALA A 740 -39.97 -8.36 1.65
CA ALA A 740 -41.19 -9.15 1.43
C ALA A 740 -42.41 -8.27 1.10
N SER A 741 -42.52 -7.09 1.72
CA SER A 741 -43.58 -6.12 1.46
C SER A 741 -43.66 -5.66 0.00
N PHE A 742 -42.56 -5.71 -0.76
CA PHE A 742 -42.58 -5.44 -2.19
C PHE A 742 -43.51 -6.40 -2.94
N PHE A 743 -43.67 -7.64 -2.47
CA PHE A 743 -44.46 -8.70 -3.08
C PHE A 743 -45.93 -8.75 -2.61
N GLU A 744 -46.29 -8.02 -1.55
CA GLU A 744 -47.61 -8.08 -0.93
C GLU A 744 -48.65 -7.18 -1.64
N ASP A 745 -48.23 -6.06 -2.25
CA ASP A 745 -49.10 -5.05 -2.89
C ASP A 745 -48.96 -5.00 -4.42
N LYS A 746 -49.11 -6.13 -5.14
CA LYS A 746 -48.91 -6.17 -6.60
C LYS A 746 -50.21 -6.27 -7.41
N SER A 747 -50.38 -5.35 -8.38
CA SER A 747 -51.43 -5.41 -9.41
C SER A 747 -51.09 -6.31 -10.61
N ARG A 748 -49.83 -6.79 -10.70
CA ARG A 748 -49.30 -7.69 -11.75
C ARG A 748 -48.28 -8.66 -11.19
N GLU A 749 -48.08 -9.79 -11.85
CA GLU A 749 -47.04 -10.76 -11.47
C GLU A 749 -45.63 -10.14 -11.48
N SER A 750 -44.79 -10.61 -10.56
CA SER A 750 -43.42 -10.11 -10.39
C SER A 750 -42.50 -10.66 -11.47
N LEU A 751 -41.72 -9.78 -12.11
CA LEU A 751 -40.65 -10.21 -13.02
C LEU A 751 -39.39 -10.71 -12.29
N ILE A 752 -39.33 -10.52 -10.97
CA ILE A 752 -38.19 -10.90 -10.12
C ILE A 752 -38.61 -11.92 -9.07
N GLU A 753 -37.71 -12.81 -8.71
CA GLU A 753 -37.86 -13.80 -7.65
C GLU A 753 -36.72 -13.66 -6.62
N VAL A 754 -37.01 -13.86 -5.33
CA VAL A 754 -35.97 -13.88 -4.28
C VAL A 754 -35.91 -15.30 -3.71
N THR A 755 -34.94 -16.09 -4.18
CA THR A 755 -34.82 -17.51 -3.82
C THR A 755 -34.04 -17.75 -2.52
N LEU A 756 -33.13 -16.85 -2.13
CA LEU A 756 -32.35 -17.00 -0.89
C LEU A 756 -32.97 -16.30 0.31
N LYS A 757 -32.87 -16.96 1.47
CA LYS A 757 -33.37 -16.42 2.75
C LYS A 757 -32.33 -15.54 3.46
N PRO A 758 -32.79 -14.62 4.34
CA PRO A 758 -31.97 -14.06 5.43
C PRO A 758 -30.97 -15.05 6.02
N ASP A 759 -29.73 -14.60 6.18
CA ASP A 759 -28.70 -15.33 6.94
C ASP A 759 -28.37 -16.73 6.40
N GLN A 760 -28.90 -17.08 5.23
CA GLN A 760 -28.61 -18.32 4.54
C GLN A 760 -27.12 -18.36 4.19
N LYS A 761 -26.49 -19.49 4.49
CA LYS A 761 -25.09 -19.73 4.17
C LYS A 761 -24.97 -20.36 2.80
N ILE A 762 -24.21 -19.73 1.92
CA ILE A 762 -23.91 -20.22 0.58
C ILE A 762 -22.47 -20.69 0.55
N VAL A 763 -22.26 -21.91 0.06
CA VAL A 763 -20.93 -22.51 -0.15
C VAL A 763 -20.44 -22.19 -1.55
N GLY A 764 -19.12 -22.13 -1.71
CA GLY A 764 -18.53 -21.84 -3.02
C GLY A 764 -18.74 -22.99 -3.99
N ARG A 765 -19.26 -22.66 -5.18
CA ARG A 765 -19.35 -23.57 -6.34
C ARG A 765 -19.15 -22.79 -7.63
N TRP A 766 -18.84 -23.50 -8.71
CA TRP A 766 -18.79 -22.93 -10.06
C TRP A 766 -20.13 -23.13 -10.79
N PRO A 767 -20.91 -22.07 -11.04
CA PRO A 767 -22.22 -22.20 -11.67
C PRO A 767 -22.18 -22.14 -13.20
N PHE A 768 -21.09 -21.64 -13.80
CA PHE A 768 -21.07 -21.28 -15.23
C PHE A 768 -20.55 -22.39 -16.16
N ALA A 769 -20.69 -23.66 -15.78
CA ALA A 769 -20.12 -24.77 -16.55
C ALA A 769 -20.71 -24.86 -17.97
N GLU A 770 -22.03 -24.67 -18.11
CA GLU A 770 -22.72 -24.73 -19.40
C GLU A 770 -22.30 -23.58 -20.34
N VAL A 771 -22.23 -22.36 -19.80
CA VAL A 771 -21.91 -21.14 -20.56
C VAL A 771 -20.43 -21.08 -20.96
N THR A 772 -19.53 -21.57 -20.10
CA THR A 772 -18.07 -21.52 -20.32
C THR A 772 -17.50 -22.78 -20.95
N GLY A 773 -18.24 -23.90 -20.89
CA GLY A 773 -17.77 -25.21 -21.32
C GLY A 773 -16.78 -25.88 -20.36
N VAL A 774 -16.64 -25.36 -19.12
CA VAL A 774 -15.68 -25.86 -18.12
C VAL A 774 -16.40 -26.22 -16.83
N ALA A 775 -16.37 -27.50 -16.47
CA ALA A 775 -16.81 -27.96 -15.15
C ALA A 775 -15.68 -27.94 -14.13
N ASP A 776 -16.02 -27.71 -12.87
CA ASP A 776 -15.10 -27.86 -11.74
C ASP A 776 -14.77 -29.36 -11.54
N SER A 777 -13.53 -29.75 -11.85
CA SER A 777 -13.10 -31.16 -11.79
C SER A 777 -11.61 -31.30 -11.47
N PRO A 778 -11.14 -32.41 -10.88
CA PRO A 778 -9.74 -32.63 -10.52
C PRO A 778 -8.73 -32.45 -11.66
N LYS A 779 -9.17 -32.47 -12.93
CA LYS A 779 -8.33 -32.19 -14.10
C LYS A 779 -7.69 -30.80 -14.03
N LEU A 780 -8.34 -29.83 -13.36
CA LEU A 780 -7.82 -28.48 -13.20
C LEU A 780 -6.65 -28.42 -12.21
N ASP A 781 -6.46 -29.39 -11.31
CA ASP A 781 -5.46 -29.36 -10.23
C ASP A 781 -4.04 -29.10 -10.76
N SER A 782 -3.74 -29.57 -11.97
CA SER A 782 -2.45 -29.34 -12.65
C SER A 782 -2.14 -27.87 -12.96
N LEU A 783 -3.16 -27.01 -12.92
CA LEU A 783 -3.10 -25.60 -13.24
C LEU A 783 -3.04 -24.70 -11.98
N LEU A 784 -3.00 -25.28 -10.78
CA LEU A 784 -3.00 -24.61 -9.48
C LEU A 784 -1.69 -24.85 -8.72
N HIS A 785 -1.32 -23.91 -7.85
CA HIS A 785 -0.32 -24.12 -6.79
C HIS A 785 -0.90 -24.89 -5.61
N ASP A 786 -2.10 -24.51 -5.13
CA ASP A 786 -2.81 -25.18 -4.05
C ASP A 786 -4.21 -25.60 -4.52
N PRO A 787 -4.42 -26.90 -4.83
CA PRO A 787 -5.73 -27.43 -5.23
C PRO A 787 -6.85 -27.22 -4.20
N THR A 788 -6.51 -26.94 -2.94
CA THR A 788 -7.49 -26.72 -1.86
C THR A 788 -7.93 -25.25 -1.73
N ASP A 789 -7.22 -24.32 -2.38
CA ASP A 789 -7.59 -22.89 -2.35
C ASP A 789 -8.73 -22.61 -3.34
N THR A 790 -9.95 -22.40 -2.83
CA THR A 790 -11.13 -22.10 -3.65
C THR A 790 -10.99 -20.83 -4.49
N ARG A 791 -10.17 -19.87 -4.06
CA ARG A 791 -9.92 -18.64 -4.81
C ARG A 791 -8.99 -18.89 -5.99
N GLU A 792 -7.99 -19.74 -5.81
CA GLU A 792 -7.12 -20.20 -6.91
C GLU A 792 -7.89 -21.09 -7.89
N ARG A 793 -8.78 -21.93 -7.37
CA ARG A 793 -9.71 -22.73 -8.16
C ARG A 793 -10.60 -21.88 -9.06
N LEU A 794 -11.19 -20.83 -8.51
CA LEU A 794 -11.95 -19.85 -9.29
C LEU A 794 -11.09 -19.21 -10.38
N ALA A 795 -9.86 -18.78 -10.06
CA ALA A 795 -8.96 -18.21 -11.05
C ALA A 795 -8.67 -19.18 -12.20
N ALA A 796 -8.45 -20.46 -11.90
CA ALA A 796 -8.22 -21.49 -12.91
C ALA A 796 -9.46 -21.73 -13.80
N LEU A 797 -10.66 -21.77 -13.21
CA LEU A 797 -11.93 -21.90 -13.94
C LEU A 797 -12.18 -20.75 -14.90
N VAL A 798 -11.83 -19.52 -14.50
CA VAL A 798 -11.93 -18.33 -15.35
C VAL A 798 -10.91 -18.36 -16.47
N THR A 799 -9.64 -18.67 -16.18
CA THR A 799 -8.51 -18.39 -17.09
C THR A 799 -7.99 -19.59 -17.89
N THR A 800 -8.57 -20.77 -17.72
CA THR A 800 -8.15 -21.98 -18.46
C THR A 800 -8.45 -21.86 -19.96
N ALA A 801 -7.61 -22.46 -20.82
CA ALA A 801 -7.80 -22.49 -22.27
C ALA A 801 -9.08 -23.25 -22.70
N HIS A 802 -9.62 -24.10 -21.83
CA HIS A 802 -10.90 -24.76 -22.08
C HIS A 802 -12.10 -23.82 -21.91
N ASN A 803 -11.94 -22.67 -21.24
CA ASN A 803 -13.00 -21.70 -21.04
C ASN A 803 -13.26 -20.94 -22.35
N LYS A 804 -14.41 -21.20 -22.97
CA LYS A 804 -14.80 -20.63 -24.26
C LYS A 804 -15.08 -19.12 -24.19
N ARG A 805 -15.34 -18.57 -22.99
CA ARG A 805 -15.68 -17.15 -22.81
C ARG A 805 -14.45 -16.29 -22.59
N PHE A 806 -13.49 -16.73 -21.77
CA PHE A 806 -12.34 -15.90 -21.37
C PHE A 806 -11.58 -15.29 -22.54
N GLY A 807 -11.07 -16.12 -23.45
CA GLY A 807 -10.32 -15.63 -24.61
C GLY A 807 -11.18 -14.78 -25.54
N ALA A 808 -12.41 -15.21 -25.82
CA ALA A 808 -13.33 -14.54 -26.72
C ALA A 808 -13.74 -13.14 -26.21
N VAL A 809 -14.07 -13.02 -24.92
CA VAL A 809 -14.44 -11.74 -24.28
C VAL A 809 -13.28 -10.77 -24.30
N ILE A 810 -12.06 -11.22 -23.98
CA ILE A 810 -10.87 -10.37 -23.99
C ILE A 810 -10.58 -9.84 -25.40
N VAL A 811 -10.54 -10.70 -26.41
CA VAL A 811 -10.25 -10.24 -27.78
C VAL A 811 -11.37 -9.39 -28.37
N ASN A 812 -12.63 -9.63 -27.99
CA ASN A 812 -13.76 -8.79 -28.39
C ASN A 812 -13.65 -7.37 -27.80
N ARG A 813 -13.19 -7.24 -26.54
CA ARG A 813 -12.93 -5.93 -25.92
C ARG A 813 -11.77 -5.20 -26.60
N LEU A 814 -10.67 -5.91 -26.91
CA LEU A 814 -9.57 -5.34 -27.70
C LEU A 814 -10.03 -4.89 -29.10
N TRP A 815 -10.88 -5.68 -29.74
CA TRP A 815 -11.48 -5.34 -31.03
C TRP A 815 -12.32 -4.06 -30.94
N LYS A 816 -13.24 -3.97 -29.97
CA LYS A 816 -14.04 -2.75 -29.74
C LYS A 816 -13.17 -1.51 -29.53
N GLN A 817 -12.10 -1.63 -28.73
CA GLN A 817 -11.19 -0.51 -28.46
C GLN A 817 -10.58 0.06 -29.74
N LEU A 818 -10.25 -0.78 -30.73
CA LEU A 818 -9.55 -0.37 -31.96
C LEU A 818 -10.51 -0.09 -33.13
N MET A 819 -11.61 -0.83 -33.20
CA MET A 819 -12.56 -0.80 -34.33
C MET A 819 -13.84 0.00 -34.03
N GLY A 820 -14.06 0.45 -32.80
CA GLY A 820 -15.21 1.26 -32.37
C GLY A 820 -16.42 0.45 -31.86
N VAL A 821 -16.61 -0.76 -32.36
CA VAL A 821 -17.70 -1.66 -31.94
C VAL A 821 -17.21 -3.09 -31.87
N GLY A 822 -17.73 -3.86 -30.92
CA GLY A 822 -17.42 -5.27 -30.70
C GLY A 822 -17.93 -6.20 -31.81
N LEU A 823 -17.24 -7.33 -31.97
CA LEU A 823 -17.75 -8.47 -32.74
C LEU A 823 -19.04 -9.00 -32.12
N VAL A 824 -19.14 -8.97 -30.79
CA VAL A 824 -20.35 -9.17 -29.97
C VAL A 824 -20.64 -7.89 -29.20
N GLU A 825 -21.89 -7.43 -29.20
CA GLU A 825 -22.35 -6.28 -28.41
C GLU A 825 -23.65 -6.64 -27.67
N PRO A 826 -23.83 -6.18 -26.42
CA PRO A 826 -22.87 -5.41 -25.62
C PRO A 826 -21.67 -6.27 -25.16
N VAL A 827 -20.49 -5.65 -24.99
CA VAL A 827 -19.25 -6.41 -24.66
C VAL A 827 -19.22 -7.03 -23.26
N HIS A 828 -20.08 -6.56 -22.35
CA HIS A 828 -20.13 -6.96 -20.94
C HIS A 828 -21.25 -7.97 -20.62
N ASP A 829 -22.23 -8.11 -21.52
CA ASP A 829 -23.37 -9.02 -21.38
C ASP A 829 -23.61 -9.72 -22.73
N TRP A 830 -23.30 -11.01 -22.78
CA TRP A 830 -23.42 -11.81 -24.00
C TRP A 830 -24.68 -12.69 -23.99
N GLU A 831 -25.57 -12.52 -23.02
CA GLU A 831 -26.83 -13.27 -23.01
C GLU A 831 -27.71 -12.83 -24.19
N GLY A 832 -28.17 -13.79 -25.00
CA GLY A 832 -28.91 -13.53 -26.24
C GLY A 832 -28.11 -12.92 -27.39
N ALA A 833 -26.90 -12.40 -27.16
CA ALA A 833 -26.08 -11.75 -28.18
C ALA A 833 -25.35 -12.76 -29.09
N GLN A 834 -25.32 -12.47 -30.39
CA GLN A 834 -24.63 -13.28 -31.40
C GLN A 834 -23.41 -12.55 -31.96
N PRO A 835 -22.30 -13.27 -32.25
CA PRO A 835 -21.14 -12.68 -32.89
C PRO A 835 -21.43 -12.37 -34.36
N SER A 836 -21.08 -11.15 -34.78
CA SER A 836 -21.11 -10.75 -36.20
C SER A 836 -20.16 -11.57 -37.07
N HIS A 837 -19.02 -12.00 -36.51
CA HIS A 837 -18.00 -12.81 -37.18
C HIS A 837 -17.55 -13.97 -36.27
N PRO A 838 -18.34 -15.05 -36.15
CA PRO A 838 -18.04 -16.16 -35.22
C PRO A 838 -16.68 -16.81 -35.47
N ALA A 839 -16.31 -17.03 -36.74
CA ALA A 839 -15.04 -17.66 -37.09
C ALA A 839 -13.83 -16.76 -36.77
N LEU A 840 -13.94 -15.45 -37.03
CA LEU A 840 -12.90 -14.48 -36.66
C LEU A 840 -12.72 -14.39 -35.14
N LEU A 841 -13.82 -14.35 -34.39
CA LEU A 841 -13.78 -14.30 -32.93
C LEU A 841 -13.10 -15.55 -32.35
N ALA A 842 -13.48 -16.73 -32.83
CA ALA A 842 -12.86 -17.99 -32.43
C ALA A 842 -11.36 -18.03 -32.80
N TRP A 843 -11.00 -17.56 -33.99
CA TRP A 843 -9.61 -17.48 -34.43
C TRP A 843 -8.79 -16.53 -33.55
N LEU A 844 -9.27 -15.31 -33.28
CA LEU A 844 -8.59 -14.36 -32.38
C LEU A 844 -8.43 -14.91 -30.96
N ALA A 845 -9.46 -15.55 -30.41
CA ALA A 845 -9.39 -16.19 -29.09
C ALA A 845 -8.34 -17.31 -29.06
N ARG A 846 -8.23 -18.09 -30.13
CA ARG A 846 -7.17 -19.10 -30.31
C ARG A 846 -5.79 -18.44 -30.40
N GLN A 847 -5.63 -17.38 -31.19
CA GLN A 847 -4.37 -16.65 -31.30
C GLN A 847 -3.90 -16.12 -29.94
N LEU A 848 -4.82 -15.73 -29.06
CA LEU A 848 -4.47 -15.28 -27.71
C LEU A 848 -3.79 -16.41 -26.93
N VAL A 849 -4.30 -17.64 -26.99
CA VAL A 849 -3.70 -18.80 -26.32
C VAL A 849 -2.38 -19.22 -26.98
N VAL A 850 -2.30 -19.18 -28.32
CA VAL A 850 -1.07 -19.51 -29.08
C VAL A 850 0.08 -18.58 -28.72
N HIS A 851 -0.22 -17.29 -28.51
CA HIS A 851 0.74 -16.27 -28.12
C HIS A 851 0.82 -16.07 -26.60
N ASP A 852 0.58 -17.12 -25.81
CA ASP A 852 0.77 -17.12 -24.35
C ASP A 852 0.03 -16.01 -23.62
N TYR A 853 -1.20 -15.74 -24.09
CA TYR A 853 -2.10 -14.72 -23.56
C TYR A 853 -1.51 -13.29 -23.62
N ASP A 854 -0.63 -13.03 -24.59
CA ASP A 854 -0.06 -11.70 -24.85
C ASP A 854 -1.04 -10.78 -25.61
N LEU A 855 -1.55 -9.76 -24.91
CA LEU A 855 -2.45 -8.76 -25.49
C LEU A 855 -1.79 -7.95 -26.61
N ARG A 856 -0.47 -7.75 -26.57
CA ARG A 856 0.25 -6.97 -27.61
C ARG A 856 0.28 -7.72 -28.93
N SER A 857 0.44 -9.04 -28.90
CA SER A 857 0.35 -9.89 -30.09
C SER A 857 -1.01 -9.78 -30.78
N ILE A 858 -2.12 -9.78 -30.02
CA ILE A 858 -3.46 -9.61 -30.61
C ILE A 858 -3.68 -8.20 -31.15
N ARG A 859 -3.25 -7.17 -30.43
CA ARG A 859 -3.29 -5.79 -30.94
C ARG A 859 -2.52 -5.68 -32.26
N LYS A 860 -1.33 -6.30 -32.35
CA LYS A 860 -0.53 -6.33 -33.59
C LYS A 860 -1.31 -6.89 -34.77
N LEU A 861 -2.01 -8.01 -34.58
CA LEU A 861 -2.84 -8.62 -35.64
C LEU A 861 -3.91 -7.64 -36.13
N ILE A 862 -4.63 -6.98 -35.21
CA ILE A 862 -5.70 -6.03 -35.55
C ILE A 862 -5.13 -4.81 -36.27
N ILE A 863 -4.12 -4.14 -35.70
CA ILE A 863 -3.60 -2.88 -36.27
C ILE A 863 -2.81 -3.08 -37.58
N SER A 864 -2.35 -4.31 -37.85
CA SER A 864 -1.70 -4.65 -39.12
C SER A 864 -2.72 -4.96 -40.23
N SER A 865 -3.99 -5.17 -39.90
CA SER A 865 -5.03 -5.48 -40.89
C SER A 865 -5.33 -4.30 -41.82
N ARG A 866 -5.77 -4.62 -43.04
CA ARG A 866 -6.29 -3.61 -43.96
C ARG A 866 -7.51 -2.92 -43.35
N ALA A 867 -8.40 -3.68 -42.72
CA ALA A 867 -9.60 -3.15 -42.07
C ALA A 867 -9.28 -2.03 -41.08
N TYR A 868 -8.28 -2.18 -40.19
CA TYR A 868 -7.90 -1.13 -39.24
C TYR A 868 -7.26 0.09 -39.92
N GLN A 869 -6.52 -0.11 -41.00
CA GLN A 869 -5.78 0.96 -41.69
C GLN A 869 -6.63 1.76 -42.69
N SER A 870 -7.89 1.38 -42.90
CA SER A 870 -8.84 2.10 -43.74
C SER A 870 -9.44 3.33 -43.05
N GLU A 871 -9.86 4.32 -43.82
CA GLU A 871 -10.64 5.47 -43.31
C GLU A 871 -11.89 5.00 -42.54
N ALA A 872 -12.16 5.62 -41.39
CA ALA A 872 -13.25 5.20 -40.53
C ALA A 872 -14.63 5.47 -41.17
N MET A 873 -15.58 4.55 -40.99
CA MET A 873 -16.94 4.63 -41.51
C MET A 873 -17.96 4.32 -40.41
N GLY A 874 -18.95 5.19 -40.19
CA GLY A 874 -19.91 5.07 -39.07
C GLY A 874 -21.07 4.10 -39.32
N GLN A 875 -20.81 2.93 -39.90
CA GLN A 875 -21.87 1.99 -40.31
C GLN A 875 -22.00 0.77 -39.37
N ASN A 876 -20.96 0.42 -38.60
CA ASN A 876 -20.95 -0.86 -37.87
C ASN A 876 -21.71 -0.79 -36.54
N ALA A 877 -21.60 0.33 -35.81
CA ALA A 877 -22.25 0.55 -34.53
C ALA A 877 -23.79 0.60 -34.62
N LEU A 878 -24.31 1.07 -35.75
CA LEU A 878 -25.76 1.19 -36.00
C LEU A 878 -26.38 -0.09 -36.58
N ALA A 879 -25.55 -1.06 -36.97
CA ALA A 879 -25.99 -2.28 -37.64
C ALA A 879 -26.16 -3.45 -36.67
N ASP A 880 -27.14 -4.30 -36.94
CA ASP A 880 -27.28 -5.62 -36.33
C ASP A 880 -26.09 -6.52 -36.67
N ALA A 881 -25.87 -7.57 -35.89
CA ALA A 881 -24.70 -8.45 -36.00
C ALA A 881 -24.50 -9.02 -37.43
N GLU A 882 -25.59 -9.35 -38.14
CA GLU A 882 -25.53 -9.88 -39.50
C GLU A 882 -25.00 -8.85 -40.50
N ARG A 883 -25.40 -7.58 -40.36
CA ARG A 883 -25.05 -6.47 -41.26
C ARG A 883 -23.80 -5.70 -40.83
N ARG A 884 -23.16 -6.12 -39.74
CA ARG A 884 -21.86 -5.59 -39.33
C ARG A 884 -20.76 -6.24 -40.15
N TRP A 885 -20.14 -5.46 -41.04
CA TRP A 885 -19.19 -5.97 -42.06
C TRP A 885 -17.73 -5.72 -41.69
N PHE A 886 -17.41 -4.68 -40.91
CA PHE A 886 -16.04 -4.32 -40.51
C PHE A 886 -15.05 -4.09 -41.65
N GLN A 887 -15.50 -3.62 -42.82
CA GLN A 887 -14.58 -3.22 -43.89
C GLN A 887 -13.74 -1.96 -43.53
N ALA A 888 -14.11 -1.26 -42.46
CA ALA A 888 -13.35 -0.21 -41.78
C ALA A 888 -13.78 -0.07 -40.30
N PRO A 889 -13.04 0.68 -39.46
CA PRO A 889 -13.43 1.03 -38.10
C PRO A 889 -14.60 2.03 -38.08
N ASP A 890 -15.34 2.12 -36.98
CA ASP A 890 -16.24 3.27 -36.75
C ASP A 890 -15.45 4.52 -36.29
N PRO A 891 -15.95 5.74 -36.58
CA PRO A 891 -15.39 6.98 -36.05
C PRO A 891 -15.39 6.97 -34.53
N ARG A 892 -14.25 7.33 -33.93
CA ARG A 892 -14.06 7.35 -32.48
C ARG A 892 -13.56 8.71 -32.02
N ARG A 893 -14.19 9.24 -30.97
CA ARG A 893 -13.64 10.35 -30.21
C ARG A 893 -12.51 9.85 -29.31
N LEU A 894 -11.51 10.69 -29.07
CA LEU A 894 -10.51 10.44 -28.04
C LEU A 894 -11.18 10.32 -26.67
N THR A 895 -10.61 9.46 -25.82
CA THR A 895 -11.01 9.41 -24.42
C THR A 895 -10.61 10.70 -23.71
N ALA A 896 -11.31 11.03 -22.62
CA ALA A 896 -10.98 12.15 -21.75
C ALA A 896 -9.47 12.21 -21.40
N GLU A 897 -8.88 11.06 -21.05
CA GLU A 897 -7.47 10.96 -20.71
C GLU A 897 -6.54 11.19 -21.90
N GLN A 898 -6.89 10.69 -23.10
CA GLN A 898 -6.12 10.98 -24.32
C GLN A 898 -6.14 12.48 -24.63
N ILE A 899 -7.28 13.15 -24.46
CA ILE A 899 -7.41 14.60 -24.69
C ILE A 899 -6.49 15.37 -23.74
N VAL A 900 -6.62 15.13 -22.42
CA VAL A 900 -5.80 15.81 -21.40
C VAL A 900 -4.31 15.51 -21.59
N ASP A 901 -3.91 14.24 -21.73
CA ASP A 901 -2.51 13.90 -21.92
C ASP A 901 -1.96 14.52 -23.23
N SER A 902 -2.77 14.57 -24.29
CA SER A 902 -2.38 15.22 -25.56
C SER A 902 -2.21 16.73 -25.39
N MET A 903 -3.03 17.42 -24.60
CA MET A 903 -2.83 18.85 -24.29
C MET A 903 -1.44 19.11 -23.71
N TYR A 904 -1.02 18.33 -22.71
CA TYR A 904 0.31 18.46 -22.10
C TYR A 904 1.44 18.12 -23.08
N VAL A 905 1.34 17.00 -23.81
CA VAL A 905 2.39 16.56 -24.75
C VAL A 905 2.57 17.55 -25.90
N THR A 906 1.46 17.94 -26.54
CA THR A 906 1.46 18.84 -27.70
C THR A 906 1.85 20.27 -27.36
N THR A 907 1.66 20.73 -26.13
CA THR A 907 2.14 22.05 -25.69
C THR A 907 3.52 22.00 -25.03
N GLY A 908 3.98 20.80 -24.64
CA GLY A 908 5.24 20.61 -23.92
C GLY A 908 5.21 21.12 -22.49
N THR A 909 4.03 21.18 -21.89
CA THR A 909 3.83 21.57 -20.50
C THR A 909 3.89 20.33 -19.60
N VAL A 910 4.35 20.52 -18.36
CA VAL A 910 4.35 19.45 -17.35
C VAL A 910 3.07 19.56 -16.53
N MET A 911 2.46 18.42 -16.21
CA MET A 911 1.31 18.34 -15.32
C MET A 911 1.72 18.66 -13.87
N ASP A 912 1.72 19.95 -13.50
CA ASP A 912 2.05 20.44 -12.16
C ASP A 912 0.79 20.63 -11.29
N VAL A 913 0.31 19.53 -10.71
CA VAL A 913 -0.87 19.52 -9.83
C VAL A 913 -0.51 19.14 -8.38
N GLU A 914 -1.45 19.30 -7.45
CA GLU A 914 -1.25 18.89 -6.07
C GLU A 914 -1.05 17.37 -5.92
N GLU A 915 -0.42 16.94 -4.82
CA GLU A 915 -0.50 15.53 -4.42
C GLU A 915 -1.94 15.21 -4.05
N LEU A 916 -2.49 14.11 -4.58
CA LEU A 916 -3.84 13.65 -4.25
C LEU A 916 -3.86 13.01 -2.86
N THR A 917 -3.77 13.87 -1.84
CA THR A 917 -3.82 13.52 -0.43
C THR A 917 -4.19 14.75 0.41
N PHE A 918 -4.84 14.53 1.54
CA PHE A 918 -5.07 15.58 2.55
C PHE A 918 -4.20 15.40 3.80
N VAL A 919 -3.32 14.39 3.83
CA VAL A 919 -2.53 14.00 5.01
C VAL A 919 -1.04 13.95 4.63
N HIS A 920 -0.32 15.06 4.78
CA HIS A 920 1.06 15.20 4.27
C HIS A 920 2.16 14.84 5.30
N ASP A 921 1.81 14.59 6.56
CA ASP A 921 2.76 14.56 7.69
C ASP A 921 3.21 13.17 8.14
N GLY A 922 2.63 12.10 7.58
CA GLY A 922 2.94 10.72 7.95
C GLY A 922 2.53 10.30 9.37
N ARG A 923 1.76 11.12 10.11
CA ARG A 923 1.31 10.86 11.49
C ARG A 923 0.07 9.94 11.58
N ARG A 924 -0.35 9.34 10.46
CA ARG A 924 -1.43 8.34 10.39
C ARG A 924 -0.94 7.06 9.72
N ASP A 925 -1.55 5.95 10.11
CA ASP A 925 -1.38 4.67 9.42
C ASP A 925 -1.88 4.75 7.97
N ILE A 926 -1.29 3.94 7.08
CA ILE A 926 -1.66 3.89 5.67
C ILE A 926 -3.11 3.42 5.46
N GLY A 927 -3.71 2.64 6.37
CA GLY A 927 -5.13 2.28 6.30
C GLY A 927 -6.08 3.43 6.64
N ASN A 928 -5.58 4.53 7.21
CA ASN A 928 -6.34 5.72 7.60
C ASN A 928 -5.97 6.97 6.76
N ARG A 929 -5.18 6.77 5.71
CA ARG A 929 -4.76 7.80 4.76
C ARG A 929 -4.91 7.26 3.35
N LEU A 930 -5.36 8.10 2.44
CA LEU A 930 -5.16 7.86 1.01
C LEU A 930 -4.18 8.90 0.47
N THR A 931 -3.13 8.40 -0.17
CA THR A 931 -2.32 9.18 -1.11
C THR A 931 -2.25 8.39 -2.41
N LEU A 932 -2.60 9.04 -3.51
CA LEU A 932 -2.44 8.49 -4.85
C LEU A 932 -1.22 9.07 -5.56
N GLY A 933 -0.37 9.79 -4.81
CA GLY A 933 0.80 10.49 -5.33
C GLY A 933 0.44 11.79 -6.06
N ARG A 934 1.41 12.35 -6.76
CA ARG A 934 1.23 13.49 -7.67
C ARG A 934 0.95 12.96 -9.08
N PRO A 935 -0.23 13.26 -9.66
CA PRO A 935 -0.54 12.91 -11.04
C PRO A 935 0.50 13.47 -12.01
N SER A 936 0.99 12.61 -12.90
CA SER A 936 1.80 12.98 -14.07
C SER A 936 1.14 12.58 -15.39
N ARG A 937 -0.02 11.92 -15.30
CA ARG A 937 -0.84 11.41 -16.41
C ARG A 937 -2.31 11.44 -15.97
N ALA A 938 -3.21 11.64 -16.90
CA ALA A 938 -4.65 11.78 -16.65
C ALA A 938 -5.28 10.57 -15.93
N TRP A 939 -4.84 9.34 -16.22
CA TRP A 939 -5.36 8.15 -15.54
C TRP A 939 -5.08 8.12 -14.03
N MET A 940 -4.09 8.89 -13.55
CA MET A 940 -3.71 8.91 -12.14
C MET A 940 -4.69 9.67 -11.25
N PHE A 941 -5.63 10.41 -11.84
CA PHE A 941 -6.65 11.15 -11.11
C PHE A 941 -7.67 10.22 -10.45
N ALA A 942 -8.46 10.81 -9.56
CA ALA A 942 -9.48 10.19 -8.73
C ALA A 942 -10.57 11.22 -8.46
N SER A 943 -11.70 10.80 -7.90
CA SER A 943 -12.70 11.76 -7.41
C SER A 943 -12.05 12.76 -6.45
N LEU A 944 -12.21 14.05 -6.73
CA LEU A 944 -11.75 15.14 -5.87
C LEU A 944 -12.81 15.53 -4.83
N ASN A 945 -13.99 14.89 -4.88
CA ASN A 945 -15.07 15.13 -3.93
C ASN A 945 -14.58 14.84 -2.52
N ASN A 946 -14.74 15.84 -1.65
CA ASN A 946 -14.27 15.76 -0.28
C ASN A 946 -15.38 15.39 0.71
N GLU A 947 -16.44 14.69 0.25
CA GLU A 947 -17.63 14.16 0.98
C GLU A 947 -18.36 15.13 1.92
N ARG A 948 -17.83 16.35 2.07
CA ARG A 948 -18.20 17.36 3.05
C ARG A 948 -18.28 18.74 2.40
N ASP A 949 -18.10 18.81 1.08
CA ASP A 949 -18.03 20.01 0.23
C ASP A 949 -17.32 21.19 0.87
N ARG A 950 -16.16 20.92 1.48
CA ARG A 950 -15.38 21.93 2.21
C ARG A 950 -14.42 22.64 1.26
N PRO A 951 -14.53 23.97 1.09
CA PRO A 951 -13.58 24.74 0.28
C PRO A 951 -12.13 24.61 0.77
N SER A 952 -11.90 24.42 2.08
CA SER A 952 -10.58 24.19 2.65
C SER A 952 -9.91 22.88 2.18
N LEU A 953 -10.68 21.92 1.69
CA LEU A 953 -10.19 20.64 1.17
C LEU A 953 -10.33 20.55 -0.35
N SER A 954 -10.39 21.68 -1.06
CA SER A 954 -10.28 21.67 -2.52
C SER A 954 -8.85 21.42 -2.98
N LEU A 955 -8.70 20.90 -4.20
CA LEU A 955 -7.41 20.75 -4.90
C LEU A 955 -7.51 21.50 -6.24
N PRO A 956 -7.40 22.85 -6.25
CA PRO A 956 -7.74 23.65 -7.43
C PRO A 956 -6.92 23.35 -8.70
N ARG A 957 -5.64 22.97 -8.60
CA ARG A 957 -4.85 22.60 -9.80
C ARG A 957 -5.31 21.26 -10.36
N ALA A 958 -5.57 20.29 -9.48
CA ALA A 958 -6.15 19.01 -9.88
C ALA A 958 -7.55 19.19 -10.48
N GLN A 959 -8.37 20.08 -9.90
CA GLN A 959 -9.72 20.37 -10.39
C GLN A 959 -9.72 20.90 -11.83
N ALA A 960 -8.80 21.82 -12.16
CA ALA A 960 -8.68 22.33 -13.52
C ALA A 960 -8.48 21.22 -14.57
N VAL A 961 -7.85 20.10 -14.17
CA VAL A 961 -7.68 18.92 -15.03
C VAL A 961 -8.93 18.04 -15.03
N THR A 962 -9.51 17.74 -13.87
CA THR A 962 -10.69 16.88 -13.79
C THR A 962 -11.92 17.50 -14.45
N ASP A 963 -12.05 18.83 -14.49
CA ASP A 963 -13.13 19.51 -15.21
C ASP A 963 -13.14 19.14 -16.71
N VAL A 964 -11.95 19.08 -17.33
CA VAL A 964 -11.83 18.62 -18.72
C VAL A 964 -12.13 17.13 -18.80
N LEU A 965 -11.64 16.32 -17.86
CA LEU A 965 -11.92 14.89 -17.88
C LEU A 965 -13.44 14.60 -17.84
N GLU A 966 -14.15 15.21 -16.91
CA GLU A 966 -15.59 15.04 -16.68
C GLU A 966 -16.42 15.51 -17.87
N ALA A 967 -16.06 16.63 -18.50
CA ALA A 967 -16.73 17.10 -19.71
C ALA A 967 -16.66 16.09 -20.88
N PHE A 968 -15.63 15.25 -20.91
CA PHE A 968 -15.43 14.18 -21.90
C PHE A 968 -15.80 12.78 -21.36
N GLY A 969 -16.71 12.72 -20.37
CA GLY A 969 -17.35 11.49 -19.92
C GLY A 969 -16.54 10.66 -18.90
N TRP A 970 -15.41 11.17 -18.40
CA TRP A 970 -14.68 10.52 -17.30
C TRP A 970 -15.45 10.64 -16.00
N THR A 971 -15.37 9.60 -15.17
CA THR A 971 -15.90 9.62 -13.81
C THR A 971 -14.79 9.36 -12.79
N GLY A 972 -14.75 10.19 -11.74
CA GLY A 972 -13.83 10.00 -10.63
C GLY A 972 -14.24 8.88 -9.67
N SER A 973 -15.52 8.48 -9.70
CA SER A 973 -16.12 7.45 -8.86
C SER A 973 -16.62 6.29 -9.71
N ARG A 974 -16.13 5.07 -9.47
CA ARG A 974 -16.43 3.86 -10.28
C ARG A 974 -16.96 2.73 -9.42
N GLN A 975 -18.24 2.80 -9.04
CA GLN A 975 -18.85 1.75 -8.21
C GLN A 975 -19.13 0.46 -9.00
N ASN A 976 -19.34 0.57 -10.31
CA ASN A 976 -19.69 -0.52 -11.23
C ASN A 976 -18.69 -0.61 -12.39
N PRO A 977 -18.53 -1.79 -13.02
CA PRO A 977 -17.58 -2.01 -14.11
C PRO A 977 -18.07 -1.45 -15.47
N VAL A 978 -18.27 -0.13 -15.54
CA VAL A 978 -18.80 0.55 -16.73
C VAL A 978 -17.65 1.00 -17.64
N VAL A 979 -17.45 0.31 -18.76
CA VAL A 979 -16.43 0.67 -19.76
C VAL A 979 -16.93 1.53 -20.91
N ASP A 980 -18.24 1.49 -21.19
CA ASP A 980 -18.88 2.30 -22.21
C ASP A 980 -19.30 3.63 -21.57
N ARG A 981 -18.39 4.61 -21.62
CA ARG A 981 -18.65 5.98 -21.15
C ARG A 981 -19.56 6.74 -22.11
N ASP A 982 -20.26 7.76 -21.60
CA ASP A 982 -21.04 8.66 -22.45
C ASP A 982 -20.12 9.44 -23.39
N ASN A 983 -20.22 9.10 -24.68
CA ASN A 983 -19.47 9.73 -25.74
C ASN A 983 -20.33 10.62 -26.65
N ALA A 984 -21.57 10.93 -26.23
CA ALA A 984 -22.41 11.84 -26.96
C ALA A 984 -21.78 13.24 -27.02
N PRO A 985 -21.83 13.91 -28.19
CA PRO A 985 -21.49 15.33 -28.29
C PRO A 985 -22.38 16.16 -27.37
N ASN A 986 -21.78 17.09 -26.62
CA ASN A 986 -22.53 18.03 -25.77
C ASN A 986 -21.88 19.41 -25.78
N ILE A 987 -22.59 20.43 -25.29
CA ILE A 987 -22.11 21.84 -25.29
C ILE A 987 -20.95 22.09 -24.32
N LEU A 988 -20.80 21.26 -23.28
CA LEU A 988 -19.72 21.40 -22.30
C LEU A 988 -18.35 21.09 -22.90
N GLN A 989 -18.29 20.13 -23.84
CA GLN A 989 -17.04 19.71 -24.50
C GLN A 989 -16.33 20.86 -25.23
N PRO A 990 -16.93 21.56 -26.21
CA PRO A 990 -16.28 22.73 -26.82
C PRO A 990 -16.14 23.88 -25.82
N GLY A 991 -17.09 24.06 -24.89
CA GLY A 991 -17.03 25.12 -23.89
C GLY A 991 -15.80 25.02 -22.97
N ILE A 992 -15.47 23.82 -22.49
CA ILE A 992 -14.32 23.60 -21.61
C ILE A 992 -12.98 23.66 -22.37
N LEU A 993 -12.95 23.25 -23.64
CA LEU A 993 -11.75 23.41 -24.48
C LEU A 993 -11.47 24.88 -24.81
N ALA A 994 -12.52 25.65 -25.03
CA ALA A 994 -12.41 27.06 -25.39
C ALA A 994 -12.06 27.94 -24.18
N ASN A 995 -12.63 27.66 -22.99
CA ASN A 995 -12.60 28.59 -21.86
C ASN A 995 -12.08 27.96 -20.55
N GLY A 996 -11.84 26.64 -20.52
CA GLY A 996 -11.44 25.94 -19.30
C GLY A 996 -10.06 26.37 -18.80
N THR A 997 -9.89 26.36 -17.48
CA THR A 997 -8.64 26.80 -16.83
C THR A 997 -7.43 26.02 -17.33
N LEU A 998 -7.57 24.70 -17.55
CA LEU A 998 -6.50 23.88 -18.13
C LEU A 998 -6.15 24.35 -19.55
N ALA A 999 -7.14 24.44 -20.44
CA ALA A 999 -6.93 24.82 -21.83
C ALA A 999 -6.23 26.19 -21.95
N MET A 1000 -6.74 27.20 -21.23
CA MET A 1000 -6.14 28.54 -21.19
C MET A 1000 -4.72 28.56 -20.60
N THR A 1001 -4.42 27.63 -19.71
CA THR A 1001 -3.08 27.51 -19.11
C THR A 1001 -2.08 26.89 -20.07
N VAL A 1002 -2.46 25.81 -20.77
CA VAL A 1002 -1.54 25.04 -21.63
C VAL A 1002 -1.31 25.71 -22.99
N THR A 1003 -2.26 26.51 -23.50
CA THR A 1003 -2.09 27.24 -24.77
C THR A 1003 -1.21 28.49 -24.63
N ARG A 1004 -0.94 28.94 -23.40
CA ARG A 1004 -0.16 30.15 -23.14
C ARG A 1004 1.32 29.95 -23.46
N ALA A 1005 1.93 30.91 -24.15
CA ALA A 1005 3.38 31.05 -24.28
C ALA A 1005 3.96 31.62 -22.96
N ALA A 1006 3.83 30.84 -21.89
CA ALA A 1006 4.23 31.20 -20.54
C ALA A 1006 5.75 31.24 -20.35
N HIS A 1007 6.20 31.97 -19.33
CA HIS A 1007 7.61 32.08 -18.99
C HIS A 1007 8.27 30.70 -18.83
N ARG A 1008 9.31 30.44 -19.64
CA ARG A 1008 10.04 29.16 -19.70
C ARG A 1008 9.22 27.97 -20.22
N SER A 1009 8.09 28.20 -20.90
CA SER A 1009 7.34 27.14 -21.56
C SER A 1009 7.97 26.74 -22.89
N ALA A 1010 7.69 25.52 -23.34
CA ALA A 1010 8.12 25.06 -24.66
C ALA A 1010 7.50 25.91 -25.78
N LEU A 1011 6.24 26.33 -25.65
CA LEU A 1011 5.58 27.20 -26.63
C LEU A 1011 6.27 28.57 -26.76
N ALA A 1012 6.69 29.17 -25.64
CA ALA A 1012 7.45 30.41 -25.66
C ALA A 1012 8.81 30.22 -26.32
N GLN A 1013 9.48 29.10 -26.04
CA GLN A 1013 10.78 28.79 -26.66
C GLN A 1013 10.65 28.62 -28.19
N LEU A 1014 9.61 27.92 -28.67
CA LEU A 1014 9.34 27.80 -30.11
C LEU A 1014 9.15 29.16 -30.79
N ALA A 1015 8.39 30.06 -30.16
CA ALA A 1015 8.17 31.40 -30.67
C ALA A 1015 9.46 32.24 -30.68
N VAL A 1016 10.30 32.11 -29.65
CA VAL A 1016 11.58 32.82 -29.59
C VAL A 1016 12.53 32.33 -30.69
N GLU A 1017 12.65 31.03 -30.89
CA GLU A 1017 13.57 30.40 -31.85
C GLU A 1017 13.06 30.42 -33.31
N ALA A 1018 11.79 30.74 -33.54
CA ALA A 1018 11.19 30.70 -34.87
C ALA A 1018 11.95 31.58 -35.89
N VAL A 1019 12.27 30.99 -37.04
CA VAL A 1019 12.93 31.67 -38.16
C VAL A 1019 11.95 32.46 -39.05
N SER A 1020 10.71 32.00 -39.16
CA SER A 1020 9.63 32.68 -39.88
C SER A 1020 8.27 32.28 -39.29
N ALA A 1021 7.24 33.10 -39.53
CA ALA A 1021 5.87 32.79 -39.15
C ALA A 1021 5.39 31.49 -39.82
N GLU A 1022 5.70 31.29 -41.10
CA GLU A 1022 5.33 30.07 -41.83
C GLU A 1022 5.96 28.82 -41.20
N ALA A 1023 7.26 28.86 -40.88
CA ALA A 1023 7.95 27.74 -40.25
C ALA A 1023 7.36 27.41 -38.87
N LEU A 1024 7.00 28.44 -38.10
CA LEU A 1024 6.34 28.28 -36.81
C LEU A 1024 4.95 27.62 -36.97
N VAL A 1025 4.11 28.11 -37.90
CA VAL A 1025 2.79 27.52 -38.17
C VAL A 1025 2.92 26.03 -38.53
N ARG A 1026 3.81 25.69 -39.48
CA ARG A 1026 4.05 24.30 -39.89
C ARG A 1026 4.48 23.42 -38.72
N LEU A 1027 5.36 23.93 -37.85
CA LEU A 1027 5.83 23.19 -36.68
C LEU A 1027 4.71 22.97 -35.65
N VAL A 1028 3.87 23.98 -35.39
CA VAL A 1028 2.74 23.86 -34.46
C VAL A 1028 1.70 22.87 -35.01
N PHE A 1029 1.39 22.92 -36.31
CA PHE A 1029 0.50 21.94 -36.95
C PHE A 1029 1.02 20.51 -36.83
N LEU A 1030 2.30 20.28 -37.13
CA LEU A 1030 2.93 18.97 -36.93
C LEU A 1030 2.86 18.52 -35.48
N ARG A 1031 3.07 19.44 -34.53
CA ARG A 1031 3.08 19.11 -33.10
C ARG A 1031 1.70 18.79 -32.56
N MET A 1032 0.64 19.49 -33.00
CA MET A 1032 -0.70 19.35 -32.46
C MET A 1032 -1.55 18.31 -33.22
N LEU A 1033 -1.48 18.35 -34.56
CA LEU A 1033 -2.32 17.54 -35.45
C LEU A 1033 -1.53 16.44 -36.19
N ALA A 1034 -0.21 16.36 -36.02
CA ALA A 1034 0.64 15.35 -36.68
C ALA A 1034 0.59 15.36 -38.22
N ARG A 1035 0.20 16.49 -38.81
CA ARG A 1035 0.18 16.74 -40.25
C ARG A 1035 0.67 18.15 -40.58
N GLN A 1036 0.94 18.40 -41.86
CA GLN A 1036 1.18 19.76 -42.34
C GLN A 1036 -0.15 20.53 -42.46
N PRO A 1037 -0.13 21.87 -42.33
CA PRO A 1037 -1.30 22.69 -42.65
C PRO A 1037 -1.61 22.61 -44.15
N HIS A 1038 -2.89 22.65 -44.48
CA HIS A 1038 -3.36 22.89 -45.84
C HIS A 1038 -3.00 24.31 -46.29
N ALA A 1039 -3.07 24.57 -47.60
CA ALA A 1039 -2.60 25.84 -48.16
C ALA A 1039 -3.38 27.06 -47.65
N ASP A 1040 -4.69 26.89 -47.47
CA ASP A 1040 -5.62 27.85 -46.88
C ASP A 1040 -5.36 28.06 -45.38
N GLU A 1041 -5.22 26.99 -44.61
CA GLU A 1041 -4.85 27.04 -43.18
C GLU A 1041 -3.53 27.79 -42.98
N LEU A 1042 -2.52 27.45 -43.80
CA LEU A 1042 -1.21 28.09 -43.74
C LEU A 1042 -1.29 29.58 -44.07
N ALA A 1043 -2.04 29.95 -45.12
CA ALA A 1043 -2.21 31.34 -45.52
C ALA A 1043 -2.86 32.17 -44.41
N VAL A 1044 -3.92 31.65 -43.78
CA VAL A 1044 -4.64 32.33 -42.68
C VAL A 1044 -3.70 32.58 -41.50
N PHE A 1045 -3.09 31.52 -40.96
CA PHE A 1045 -2.29 31.63 -39.74
C PHE A 1045 -0.95 32.34 -39.94
N SER A 1046 -0.27 32.11 -41.08
CA SER A 1046 1.00 32.78 -41.35
C SER A 1046 0.81 34.28 -41.59
N SER A 1047 -0.29 34.68 -42.25
CA SER A 1047 -0.63 36.10 -42.43
C SER A 1047 -0.83 36.81 -41.08
N ALA A 1048 -1.60 36.20 -40.17
CA ALA A 1048 -1.83 36.75 -38.84
C ALA A 1048 -0.52 36.91 -38.04
N LEU A 1049 0.36 35.90 -38.08
CA LEU A 1049 1.62 35.94 -37.34
C LEU A 1049 2.73 36.78 -37.99
N ASN A 1050 2.66 37.02 -39.31
CA ASN A 1050 3.62 37.87 -40.01
C ASN A 1050 3.57 39.33 -39.52
N ALA A 1051 2.38 39.80 -39.13
CA ALA A 1051 2.22 41.11 -38.51
C ALA A 1051 2.97 41.18 -37.17
N GLY A 1052 4.11 41.87 -37.13
CA GLY A 1052 4.93 42.02 -35.93
C GLY A 1052 5.93 40.88 -35.66
N PHE A 1053 6.08 39.90 -36.56
CA PHE A 1053 7.01 38.76 -36.36
C PHE A 1053 8.47 39.21 -36.15
N LYS A 1054 8.93 40.20 -36.92
CA LYS A 1054 10.31 40.71 -36.86
C LYS A 1054 10.60 41.39 -35.52
N ASP A 1055 9.62 42.10 -34.98
CA ASP A 1055 9.75 42.86 -33.73
C ASP A 1055 9.15 42.11 -32.53
N ARG A 1056 8.85 40.81 -32.66
CA ARG A 1056 8.18 40.02 -31.61
C ARG A 1056 8.99 39.90 -30.32
N LEU A 1057 10.32 40.01 -30.42
CA LEU A 1057 11.23 39.88 -29.29
C LEU A 1057 11.38 41.23 -28.57
N VAL A 1058 11.35 41.17 -27.24
CA VAL A 1058 11.68 42.31 -26.37
C VAL A 1058 13.20 42.42 -26.28
N PRO A 1059 13.81 43.62 -26.45
CA PRO A 1059 15.24 43.82 -26.25
C PRO A 1059 15.69 43.36 -24.87
N ILE A 1060 16.87 42.75 -24.76
CA ILE A 1060 17.35 42.10 -23.50
C ILE A 1060 17.28 43.06 -22.30
N GLU A 1061 17.62 44.33 -22.51
CA GLU A 1061 17.62 45.39 -21.49
C GLU A 1061 16.21 45.74 -20.97
N GLU A 1062 15.17 45.45 -21.75
CA GLU A 1062 13.76 45.75 -21.42
C GLU A 1062 13.03 44.56 -20.78
N ILE A 1063 13.66 43.37 -20.76
CA ILE A 1063 13.05 42.14 -20.22
C ILE A 1063 12.90 42.26 -18.71
N LYS A 1064 11.66 42.42 -18.25
CA LYS A 1064 11.30 42.39 -16.82
C LYS A 1064 10.91 40.98 -16.41
N GLN A 1065 11.63 40.41 -15.46
CA GLN A 1065 11.29 39.08 -14.92
C GLN A 1065 9.91 39.12 -14.24
N PRO A 1066 9.07 38.10 -14.43
CA PRO A 1066 7.78 38.02 -13.74
C PRO A 1066 7.96 38.04 -12.21
N PRO A 1067 7.06 38.71 -11.47
CA PRO A 1067 7.13 38.73 -10.01
C PRO A 1067 6.93 37.32 -9.45
N VAL A 1068 7.78 36.93 -8.49
CA VAL A 1068 7.65 35.66 -7.77
C VAL A 1068 6.58 35.82 -6.70
N LEU A 1069 5.48 35.08 -6.81
CA LEU A 1069 4.41 35.12 -5.81
C LEU A 1069 4.88 34.47 -4.49
N PRO A 1070 4.52 35.04 -3.32
CA PRO A 1070 4.90 34.47 -2.04
C PRO A 1070 4.25 33.09 -1.84
N PRO A 1071 4.95 32.11 -1.23
CA PRO A 1071 4.39 30.78 -0.99
C PRO A 1071 3.19 30.84 -0.04
N LEU A 1072 2.30 29.86 -0.18
CA LEU A 1072 1.10 29.75 0.65
C LEU A 1072 1.29 28.67 1.73
N ARG A 1073 0.68 28.90 2.90
CA ARG A 1073 0.67 27.92 4.00
C ARG A 1073 -0.06 26.65 3.57
N GLN A 1074 0.36 25.48 4.06
CA GLN A 1074 -0.26 24.21 3.69
C GLN A 1074 -1.58 23.97 4.43
N VAL A 1075 -2.65 23.70 3.68
CA VAL A 1075 -3.91 23.21 4.23
C VAL A 1075 -3.92 21.68 4.20
N THR A 1076 -4.42 21.06 5.26
CA THR A 1076 -4.44 19.61 5.46
C THR A 1076 -5.73 19.17 6.17
N TRP A 1077 -5.96 17.85 6.23
CA TRP A 1077 -7.02 17.26 7.03
C TRP A 1077 -6.98 17.70 8.51
N PHE A 1078 -5.82 18.10 9.05
CA PHE A 1078 -5.69 18.46 10.45
C PHE A 1078 -6.04 19.91 10.77
N ASN A 1079 -6.04 20.82 9.79
CA ASN A 1079 -6.29 22.24 10.01
C ASN A 1079 -7.44 22.81 9.17
N HIS A 1080 -8.14 21.96 8.42
CA HIS A 1080 -9.20 22.36 7.49
C HIS A 1080 -10.42 23.05 8.14
N LEU A 1081 -10.59 22.94 9.47
CA LEU A 1081 -11.66 23.64 10.21
C LEU A 1081 -11.27 25.06 10.62
N ARG A 1082 -10.03 25.50 10.36
CA ARG A 1082 -9.59 26.88 10.66
C ARG A 1082 -10.12 27.88 9.61
N PRO A 1083 -10.60 29.06 10.02
CA PRO A 1083 -11.08 30.09 9.07
C PRO A 1083 -10.03 30.49 8.02
N ASP A 1084 -8.76 30.54 8.41
CA ASP A 1084 -7.64 30.84 7.52
C ASP A 1084 -7.46 29.82 6.39
N ALA A 1085 -7.88 28.56 6.58
CA ALA A 1085 -7.73 27.51 5.58
C ALA A 1085 -8.54 27.81 4.30
N ASN A 1086 -9.75 28.34 4.44
CA ASN A 1086 -10.58 28.74 3.30
C ASN A 1086 -9.93 29.88 2.50
N LYS A 1087 -9.39 30.90 3.19
CA LYS A 1087 -8.71 32.04 2.54
C LYS A 1087 -7.50 31.58 1.73
N ILE A 1088 -6.74 30.62 2.26
CA ILE A 1088 -5.59 30.04 1.57
C ILE A 1088 -6.04 29.32 0.30
N GLN A 1089 -7.07 28.48 0.37
CA GLN A 1089 -7.53 27.74 -0.81
C GLN A 1089 -8.15 28.64 -1.88
N GLN A 1090 -8.89 29.68 -1.49
CA GLN A 1090 -9.39 30.69 -2.43
C GLN A 1090 -8.23 31.42 -3.14
N GLU A 1091 -7.14 31.69 -2.44
CA GLU A 1091 -5.94 32.30 -3.04
C GLU A 1091 -5.20 31.31 -3.96
N VAL A 1092 -5.14 30.01 -3.62
CA VAL A 1092 -4.65 28.97 -4.53
C VAL A 1092 -5.48 28.96 -5.81
N GLU A 1093 -6.81 28.89 -5.70
CA GLU A 1093 -7.73 28.88 -6.82
C GLU A 1093 -7.58 30.13 -7.71
N ARG A 1094 -7.48 31.32 -7.11
CA ARG A 1094 -7.24 32.57 -7.84
C ARG A 1094 -5.94 32.51 -8.65
N ARG A 1095 -4.86 31.96 -8.08
CA ARG A 1095 -3.57 31.79 -8.77
C ARG A 1095 -3.65 30.77 -9.91
N VAL A 1096 -4.41 29.68 -9.72
CA VAL A 1096 -4.63 28.66 -10.74
C VAL A 1096 -5.40 29.24 -11.93
N ARG A 1097 -6.48 29.99 -11.68
CA ARG A 1097 -7.25 30.68 -12.73
C ARG A 1097 -6.43 31.74 -13.48
N ALA A 1098 -5.53 32.44 -12.78
CA ALA A 1098 -4.64 33.41 -13.43
C ALA A 1098 -3.64 32.75 -14.39
N GLY A 1099 -3.28 31.49 -14.13
CA GLY A 1099 -2.30 30.73 -14.90
C GLY A 1099 -0.85 31.23 -14.72
N PRO A 1100 0.13 30.56 -15.34
CA PRO A 1100 1.53 30.97 -15.31
C PRO A 1100 1.72 32.31 -16.03
N PRO A 1101 2.68 33.16 -15.60
CA PRO A 1101 2.90 34.46 -16.24
C PRO A 1101 3.37 34.28 -17.70
N PRO A 1102 3.02 35.21 -18.60
CA PRO A 1102 3.52 35.21 -19.99
C PRO A 1102 5.05 35.32 -20.04
N ASP A 1103 5.67 34.81 -21.11
CA ASP A 1103 7.12 34.92 -21.27
C ASP A 1103 7.53 36.38 -21.57
N PRO A 1104 8.41 36.99 -20.76
CA PRO A 1104 8.76 38.40 -20.88
C PRO A 1104 9.64 38.71 -22.11
N ARG A 1105 10.14 37.68 -22.82
CA ARG A 1105 10.91 37.84 -24.05
C ARG A 1105 10.03 38.17 -25.25
N LEU A 1106 8.72 37.95 -25.18
CA LEU A 1106 7.78 38.13 -26.28
C LEU A 1106 6.93 39.38 -26.05
N ARG A 1107 6.76 40.21 -27.08
CA ARG A 1107 5.83 41.35 -27.06
C ARG A 1107 4.39 40.85 -26.94
N THR A 1108 3.63 41.46 -26.04
CA THR A 1108 2.27 41.02 -25.68
C THR A 1108 1.34 40.83 -26.88
N ALA A 1109 1.24 41.84 -27.76
CA ALA A 1109 0.31 41.79 -28.89
C ALA A 1109 0.60 40.64 -29.87
N TRP A 1110 1.87 40.41 -30.21
CA TRP A 1110 2.26 39.32 -31.10
C TRP A 1110 2.11 37.95 -30.42
N ARG A 1111 2.49 37.85 -29.14
CA ARG A 1111 2.34 36.64 -28.32
C ARG A 1111 0.87 36.18 -28.29
N GLU A 1112 -0.07 37.10 -28.08
CA GLU A 1112 -1.50 36.77 -28.02
C GLU A 1112 -2.01 36.22 -29.35
N SER A 1113 -1.61 36.78 -30.50
CA SER A 1113 -1.92 36.21 -31.81
C SER A 1113 -1.35 34.80 -32.02
N TYR A 1114 -0.15 34.53 -31.47
CA TYR A 1114 0.43 33.19 -31.47
C TYR A 1114 -0.30 32.21 -30.53
N GLU A 1115 -0.71 32.66 -29.35
CA GLU A 1115 -1.53 31.88 -28.42
C GLU A 1115 -2.89 31.55 -29.05
N ASP A 1116 -3.48 32.45 -29.84
CA ASP A 1116 -4.72 32.21 -30.59
C ASP A 1116 -4.58 31.11 -31.65
N LEU A 1117 -3.42 31.02 -32.34
CA LEU A 1117 -3.12 29.90 -33.24
C LEU A 1117 -3.14 28.57 -32.48
N VAL A 1118 -2.41 28.48 -31.35
CA VAL A 1118 -2.33 27.26 -30.54
C VAL A 1118 -3.72 26.90 -30.00
N TRP A 1119 -4.46 27.89 -29.51
CA TRP A 1119 -5.84 27.73 -29.05
C TRP A 1119 -6.78 27.24 -30.15
N SER A 1120 -6.66 27.77 -31.37
CA SER A 1120 -7.47 27.36 -32.53
C SER A 1120 -7.25 25.89 -32.88
N LEU A 1121 -6.00 25.43 -32.84
CA LEU A 1121 -5.66 24.04 -33.13
C LEU A 1121 -6.09 23.07 -32.02
N LEU A 1122 -6.05 23.51 -30.75
CA LEU A 1122 -6.57 22.72 -29.63
C LEU A 1122 -8.09 22.54 -29.70
N ASN A 1123 -8.80 23.55 -30.23
CA ASN A 1123 -10.24 23.51 -30.45
C ASN A 1123 -10.64 22.91 -31.81
N HIS A 1124 -9.67 22.48 -32.63
CA HIS A 1124 -9.94 21.85 -33.92
C HIS A 1124 -10.52 20.45 -33.74
N ALA A 1125 -11.44 20.02 -34.61
CA ALA A 1125 -12.08 18.71 -34.51
C ALA A 1125 -11.05 17.56 -34.52
N GLU A 1126 -10.02 17.65 -35.35
CA GLU A 1126 -8.93 16.65 -35.41
C GLU A 1126 -8.13 16.51 -34.11
N PHE A 1127 -8.22 17.48 -33.19
CA PHE A 1127 -7.58 17.36 -31.88
C PHE A 1127 -8.29 16.34 -30.99
N VAL A 1128 -9.61 16.21 -31.12
CA VAL A 1128 -10.46 15.37 -30.26
C VAL A 1128 -10.99 14.10 -30.92
N TRP A 1129 -10.82 13.95 -32.24
CA TRP A 1129 -11.23 12.76 -32.99
C TRP A 1129 -10.05 11.93 -33.46
N MET A 1130 -10.25 10.61 -33.50
CA MET A 1130 -9.34 9.70 -34.20
C MET A 1130 -9.40 9.98 -35.71
N PRO A 1131 -8.26 10.01 -36.43
CA PRO A 1131 -8.23 10.06 -37.90
C PRO A 1131 -8.90 8.86 -38.52
#